data_AF-A0A936FTU8-F1
#
_entry.id   AF-A0A936FTU8-F1
#
_cell.length_a   1.000
_cell.length_b   1.000
_cell.length_c   1.000
_cell.angle_alpha   90.00
_cell.angle_beta   90.00
_cell.angle_gamma   90.00
#
_symmetry.space_group_name_H-M   'P 1'
#
loop_
_entity.id
_entity.type
_entity.pdbx_description
1 polymer ?
#
loop_
_entity_poly.entity_id
_entity_poly.type
_entity_poly.pdbx_seq_one_letter_code
_entity_poly.pdbx_strand_id
1 'polypeptide(L)'
;MEDLQVEKSINSFAKSWSFDGIIQSSGQHTQNQSSTAEIVFATTGTNQITGFGVTNYIQPQNQVLQFNYETLNASNTCPNTKVNLNSLVSSSTPSGASLVWFTNNSHTGTEYATPTMADAGTYYAFYYNSSTGCYSAVGATVNVTINNCVTRDTVTTTPSCPTCPVTVCKDTIQQPTTGTTTYSTCGTPVGYTITGPTTNGCFTYTPNGNVSNPVTTCVIACNNGVCDTTVLIINKPISPDTATVTPTCPTCPVTVCPIVNDVTGTGITYNSCGNPTGYSVIGPNASGCYTYTPNGTVTNNVTTCIVSCKNGICDTTYVSILAPLNPDTDGDGVPDSVETANGTDPNDPCSYNVADITAPITSTVDCDGDGVTDKNEIYGPDGVITGTDGTDPKNACSLNLSQVTVTATSTGDCDGDGVTNANEINSTGTGDPVTDPNDPCNYNTAEQVLANTSTTWKALDCDKDGNNNGTDPNPKVPTAVGDVLTATLGTTSTVNVLTNDDFVAGANTTITKTGGTAGGTVTFDPLTGLMSYIPLASEEGTTKTVIYNVCNTAVTPQVCDTAIVTITIPLDPDTDGDGVPDSVETANGTNPNDACSYNVADITKPITSTVDCDGDGVTDKNEIYGPDGVITGTDGTDPKNACSLNLSQVTVTATSTGDCDGDGVTNANEINSTGIGDPVTDPNDPCNYNTAEQVLANTSTTWKALDCDKDGNNNGTDPNPKVPTAVGDVLTATLGTTSTVNVLTNDDFVAGANTTITKTGGTAGGTVTFDPLTGLMSYIPLASEEGTTKTVIYNVCNTAVTPQVCDTAIVTITIPLDPDTDGDGVPDSKETANGTDPNDPCSFILANQTVLPSTTWMNSDCDGDGVTNQKEKIDGTDPLDGCEYVAANITLARSATWNAADCDGDGVTNGKEVTDGTDPLDPCKLIVASQTLPTSSTWKALDCDGDGIPNGVEITDGTNPLNPDTDGDGVTDGKEITDGTNPLLPCDFIQASQTVATSAAWKLLDCDGDGVTNQQEIIDGTNPLDPCSLVVSNQTVATTPTWNALDCDGDGVTNGKEVTDGTSPIDPCSLIVASQTIAPSSTWVAADCDNDGVTNGVEITDGTNPLSPDTDGDGVTDGQEKIDGTNPLVPCDFVQASQTLATSAAWKLLDCDGDGVTNQQEILDGTNPLNSCSFKLSSQTVLPSTSWNNTDCDGDGVTNGTEKTDGTNPLDYCSLIITHQTLAPSASWNSADCDKDGNNNGSDPIH
;
A
#
# COMPACT_ATOMS: atom_id res chain seq x y z
N MET A 1 15.72 18.63 31.57
CA MET A 1 17.17 18.43 31.77
C MET A 1 17.71 17.98 30.43
N GLU A 2 18.56 18.71 29.71
CA GLU A 2 19.25 20.00 29.95
C GLU A 2 19.16 20.91 28.70
N ASP A 3 19.34 22.21 28.87
CA ASP A 3 19.29 23.23 27.81
C ASP A 3 20.56 23.30 26.94
N LEU A 4 20.42 23.60 25.64
CA LEU A 4 20.99 24.82 25.03
C LEU A 4 20.62 24.99 23.53
N GLN A 5 20.30 26.24 23.15
CA GLN A 5 20.09 26.73 21.78
C GLN A 5 21.43 27.14 21.10
N VAL A 6 21.35 27.62 19.84
CA VAL A 6 22.00 28.85 19.26
C VAL A 6 22.71 28.67 17.90
N GLU A 7 22.05 29.21 16.86
CA GLU A 7 22.54 30.03 15.71
C GLU A 7 23.63 29.61 14.68
N LYS A 8 23.42 30.19 13.47
CA LYS A 8 24.37 30.64 12.42
C LYS A 8 25.07 29.57 11.56
N SER A 9 24.77 29.42 10.27
CA SER A 9 24.69 30.35 9.11
C SER A 9 26.02 30.67 8.42
N ILE A 10 26.09 30.26 7.14
CA ILE A 10 26.45 31.12 5.98
C ILE A 10 27.93 31.48 5.71
N ASN A 11 28.26 31.39 4.40
CA ASN A 11 29.30 32.08 3.62
C ASN A 11 30.75 31.55 3.48
N SER A 12 30.98 30.88 2.34
CA SER A 12 31.76 31.38 1.18
C SER A 12 33.12 32.07 1.39
N PHE A 13 34.17 31.59 0.69
CA PHE A 13 34.69 32.21 -0.55
C PHE A 13 35.93 31.50 -1.14
N ALA A 14 35.90 31.29 -2.46
CA ALA A 14 36.99 31.41 -3.45
C ALA A 14 38.39 30.75 -3.32
N LYS A 15 38.77 30.17 -4.47
CA LYS A 15 40.09 30.26 -5.16
C LYS A 15 41.33 29.49 -4.62
N SER A 16 41.55 28.36 -5.32
CA SER A 16 42.68 28.17 -6.26
C SER A 16 44.06 27.66 -5.76
N TRP A 17 44.75 26.92 -6.66
CA TRP A 17 46.12 26.36 -6.56
C TRP A 17 46.28 25.18 -5.57
N SER A 18 47.25 24.26 -5.67
CA SER A 18 48.00 23.64 -6.79
C SER A 18 48.73 22.38 -6.25
N PHE A 19 49.20 21.49 -7.12
CA PHE A 19 49.93 20.24 -6.77
C PHE A 19 51.10 20.41 -5.76
N ASP A 20 51.15 19.58 -4.71
CA ASP A 20 52.34 18.81 -4.27
C ASP A 20 52.02 17.85 -3.09
N GLY A 21 52.75 16.73 -2.89
CA GLY A 21 52.82 16.10 -1.53
C GLY A 21 52.62 14.58 -1.26
N ILE A 22 53.21 13.66 -2.05
CA ILE A 22 53.94 12.45 -1.55
C ILE A 22 53.28 11.45 -0.54
N ILE A 23 52.82 10.30 -1.08
CA ILE A 23 53.18 8.87 -0.76
C ILE A 23 53.04 8.23 0.66
N GLN A 24 52.47 6.99 0.64
CA GLN A 24 52.51 5.84 1.61
C GLN A 24 51.54 5.86 2.82
N SER A 25 50.94 4.73 3.25
CA SER A 25 51.18 3.29 2.94
C SER A 25 49.96 2.35 3.17
N SER A 26 49.91 1.22 2.43
CA SER A 26 49.15 -0.05 2.65
C SER A 26 47.63 0.01 2.94
N GLY A 27 46.71 -0.58 2.17
CA GLY A 27 46.72 -1.47 0.97
C GLY A 27 45.26 -1.72 0.51
N GLN A 28 44.87 -2.63 -0.40
CA GLN A 28 45.58 -3.68 -1.16
C GLN A 28 45.02 -3.80 -2.62
N HIS A 29 44.54 -4.99 -3.03
CA HIS A 29 43.74 -5.37 -4.21
C HIS A 29 43.81 -4.58 -5.54
N THR A 30 44.74 -5.04 -6.40
CA THR A 30 44.58 -5.42 -7.83
C THR A 30 43.93 -4.49 -8.87
N GLN A 31 44.71 -4.24 -9.94
CA GLN A 31 44.50 -3.39 -11.13
C GLN A 31 43.27 -3.79 -11.98
N ASN A 32 42.61 -2.92 -12.75
CA ASN A 32 43.09 -2.17 -13.95
C ASN A 32 41.95 -1.26 -14.50
N GLN A 33 42.10 -0.16 -15.28
CA GLN A 33 43.26 0.63 -15.76
C GLN A 33 43.04 2.14 -15.47
N SER A 34 42.96 3.02 -16.50
CA SER A 34 42.71 4.47 -16.46
C SER A 34 42.48 5.01 -17.90
N SER A 35 41.78 6.15 -18.06
CA SER A 35 41.65 6.88 -19.33
C SER A 35 42.20 8.31 -19.18
N THR A 36 43.08 8.73 -20.10
CA THR A 36 43.59 10.11 -20.16
C THR A 36 43.29 10.72 -21.53
N ALA A 37 42.75 11.94 -21.57
CA ALA A 37 42.51 12.69 -22.80
C ALA A 37 43.76 13.47 -23.25
N GLU A 38 44.00 13.55 -24.56
CA GLU A 38 45.08 14.35 -25.16
C GLU A 38 44.49 15.32 -26.20
N ILE A 39 44.88 16.61 -26.10
CA ILE A 39 44.51 17.66 -27.06
C ILE A 39 45.72 17.99 -27.91
N VAL A 40 45.61 17.84 -29.23
CA VAL A 40 46.71 18.11 -30.18
C VAL A 40 46.36 19.28 -31.10
N PHE A 41 47.20 20.31 -31.09
CA PHE A 41 47.14 21.41 -32.04
C PHE A 41 47.83 21.02 -33.36
N ALA A 42 47.15 21.23 -34.49
CA ALA A 42 47.77 21.14 -35.81
C ALA A 42 48.10 22.55 -36.34
N THR A 43 49.39 22.80 -36.63
CA THR A 43 49.79 23.96 -37.45
C THR A 43 49.96 23.54 -38.91
N THR A 44 49.28 24.21 -39.83
CA THR A 44 49.66 24.27 -41.24
C THR A 44 50.26 25.64 -41.54
N GLY A 45 51.37 25.68 -42.27
CA GLY A 45 52.10 26.91 -42.54
C GLY A 45 51.37 27.87 -43.47
N THR A 46 50.50 28.72 -42.93
CA THR A 46 50.32 30.16 -43.25
C THR A 46 49.45 30.79 -42.17
N ASN A 47 49.81 31.98 -41.68
CA ASN A 47 49.17 32.60 -40.52
C ASN A 47 47.72 33.06 -40.79
N GLN A 48 46.73 32.40 -40.18
CA GLN A 48 45.61 33.03 -39.44
C GLN A 48 44.75 31.96 -38.73
N ILE A 49 44.16 32.31 -37.59
CA ILE A 49 43.18 31.51 -36.84
C ILE A 49 41.86 32.28 -36.83
N THR A 50 40.76 31.63 -37.20
CA THR A 50 39.40 32.17 -37.05
C THR A 50 38.42 31.05 -36.67
N GLY A 51 37.97 31.04 -35.41
CA GLY A 51 36.84 30.23 -34.94
C GLY A 51 37.20 28.91 -34.24
N PHE A 52 36.51 28.66 -33.12
CA PHE A 52 36.34 27.33 -32.53
C PHE A 52 35.03 26.72 -33.06
N GLY A 53 34.98 25.41 -33.25
CA GLY A 53 33.76 24.69 -33.58
C GLY A 53 33.92 23.20 -33.28
N VAL A 54 32.97 22.62 -32.55
CA VAL A 54 32.87 21.18 -32.33
C VAL A 54 31.77 20.64 -33.23
N THR A 55 32.15 19.88 -34.25
CA THR A 55 31.21 19.13 -35.11
C THR A 55 31.66 17.68 -35.18
N ASN A 56 30.95 16.80 -34.48
CA ASN A 56 31.14 15.36 -34.61
C ASN A 56 30.46 14.86 -35.90
N TYR A 57 31.22 14.87 -37.00
CA TYR A 57 30.94 14.04 -38.17
C TYR A 57 32.23 13.36 -38.62
N ILE A 58 32.54 12.21 -38.01
CA ILE A 58 33.68 11.38 -38.40
C ILE A 58 33.25 10.52 -39.60
N GLN A 59 33.93 10.70 -40.73
CA GLN A 59 33.74 9.81 -41.88
C GLN A 59 34.32 8.41 -41.60
N PRO A 60 33.67 7.32 -42.06
CA PRO A 60 34.05 5.95 -41.72
C PRO A 60 35.33 5.42 -42.39
N GLN A 61 36.17 6.29 -42.97
CA GLN A 61 37.40 5.87 -43.67
C GLN A 61 38.62 5.64 -42.76
N ASN A 62 38.52 5.89 -41.44
CA ASN A 62 39.67 5.82 -40.53
C ASN A 62 39.45 5.05 -39.21
N GLN A 63 38.35 4.29 -39.07
CA GLN A 63 38.23 3.31 -37.97
C GLN A 63 38.51 1.90 -38.48
N VAL A 64 39.50 1.26 -37.88
CA VAL A 64 39.89 -0.13 -38.14
C VAL A 64 39.14 -1.03 -37.16
N LEU A 65 38.48 -2.06 -37.68
CA LEU A 65 37.94 -3.18 -36.89
C LEU A 65 39.07 -3.82 -36.07
N GLN A 66 39.21 -3.47 -34.80
CA GLN A 66 40.22 -4.06 -33.93
C GLN A 66 39.77 -5.43 -33.43
N PHE A 67 40.35 -6.46 -34.05
CA PHE A 67 40.51 -7.76 -33.42
C PHE A 67 41.89 -7.80 -32.74
N ASN A 68 42.02 -8.53 -31.64
CA ASN A 68 43.27 -8.60 -30.87
C ASN A 68 44.46 -9.26 -31.64
N TYR A 69 44.22 -9.81 -32.84
CA TYR A 69 45.20 -10.50 -33.68
C TYR A 69 44.89 -10.31 -35.18
N GLU A 70 45.91 -10.32 -36.05
CA GLU A 70 45.76 -10.15 -37.52
C GLU A 70 44.96 -11.27 -38.21
N THR A 71 44.85 -12.45 -37.58
CA THR A 71 44.01 -13.57 -38.01
C THR A 71 43.39 -14.24 -36.78
N LEU A 72 42.10 -14.60 -36.87
CA LEU A 72 41.39 -15.41 -35.88
C LEU A 72 41.15 -16.82 -36.44
N ASN A 73 41.33 -17.84 -35.59
CA ASN A 73 40.91 -19.20 -35.88
C ASN A 73 39.83 -19.58 -34.87
N ALA A 74 38.68 -20.05 -35.35
CA ALA A 74 37.55 -20.44 -34.52
C ALA A 74 37.16 -21.90 -34.82
N SER A 75 36.67 -22.61 -33.80
CA SER A 75 36.19 -23.98 -33.95
C SER A 75 35.00 -24.27 -33.06
N ASN A 76 34.16 -25.21 -33.45
CA ASN A 76 33.02 -25.65 -32.64
C ASN A 76 33.50 -26.33 -31.35
N THR A 77 32.72 -26.15 -30.29
CA THR A 77 32.84 -26.89 -29.03
C THR A 77 31.65 -27.85 -28.94
N CYS A 78 31.92 -29.15 -28.78
CA CYS A 78 30.87 -30.16 -28.73
C CYS A 78 29.89 -29.90 -27.56
N PRO A 79 28.56 -30.01 -27.76
CA PRO A 79 27.89 -30.73 -28.85
C PRO A 79 27.66 -29.94 -30.15
N ASN A 80 27.95 -28.64 -30.19
CA ASN A 80 27.67 -27.81 -31.36
C ASN A 80 28.49 -28.27 -32.57
N THR A 81 27.89 -28.26 -33.77
CA THR A 81 28.52 -28.74 -35.02
C THR A 81 28.83 -27.62 -36.02
N LYS A 82 28.59 -26.36 -35.62
CA LYS A 82 28.83 -25.11 -36.36
C LYS A 82 29.45 -24.06 -35.42
N VAL A 83 29.88 -22.91 -35.96
CA VAL A 83 30.47 -21.80 -35.19
C VAL A 83 29.65 -20.53 -35.37
N ASN A 84 29.39 -19.81 -34.27
CA ASN A 84 28.82 -18.47 -34.34
C ASN A 84 29.95 -17.44 -34.56
N LEU A 85 29.87 -16.68 -35.67
CA LEU A 85 30.86 -15.66 -36.03
C LEU A 85 30.62 -14.34 -35.29
N ASN A 86 29.37 -13.98 -35.00
CA ASN A 86 29.03 -12.71 -34.36
C ASN A 86 29.61 -12.62 -32.94
N SER A 87 29.64 -13.74 -32.21
CA SER A 87 30.26 -13.84 -30.88
C SER A 87 31.79 -13.68 -30.85
N LEU A 88 32.45 -13.52 -32.02
CA LEU A 88 33.89 -13.29 -32.13
C LEU A 88 34.25 -11.80 -32.26
N VAL A 89 33.26 -10.91 -32.33
CA VAL A 89 33.45 -9.46 -32.45
C VAL A 89 33.18 -8.80 -31.09
N SER A 90 34.21 -8.23 -30.47
CA SER A 90 34.13 -7.65 -29.12
C SER A 90 34.04 -6.11 -29.08
N SER A 91 33.86 -5.46 -30.23
CA SER A 91 33.74 -4.00 -30.33
C SER A 91 32.27 -3.57 -30.51
N SER A 92 31.84 -2.54 -29.80
CA SER A 92 30.52 -1.91 -29.98
C SER A 92 30.34 -1.40 -31.41
N THR A 93 29.19 -1.70 -32.02
CA THR A 93 28.88 -1.25 -33.39
C THR A 93 28.67 0.27 -33.42
N PRO A 94 29.34 1.03 -34.31
CA PRO A 94 29.17 2.48 -34.40
C PRO A 94 27.74 2.88 -34.80
N SER A 95 27.23 3.98 -34.21
CA SER A 95 25.88 4.48 -34.47
C SER A 95 25.62 4.72 -35.97
N GLY A 96 24.50 4.17 -36.46
CA GLY A 96 24.12 4.22 -37.88
C GLY A 96 24.79 3.20 -38.80
N ALA A 97 25.56 2.24 -38.29
CA ALA A 97 26.12 1.13 -39.08
C ALA A 97 25.64 -0.24 -38.57
N SER A 98 25.74 -1.26 -39.42
CA SER A 98 25.42 -2.66 -39.12
C SER A 98 26.63 -3.56 -39.41
N LEU A 99 26.83 -4.60 -38.59
CA LEU A 99 27.87 -5.61 -38.81
C LEU A 99 27.42 -6.62 -39.89
N VAL A 100 28.23 -6.80 -40.93
CA VAL A 100 27.92 -7.68 -42.07
C VAL A 100 29.10 -8.59 -42.42
N TRP A 101 28.82 -9.80 -42.93
CA TRP A 101 29.83 -10.83 -43.19
C TRP A 101 29.91 -11.29 -44.64
N PHE A 102 31.14 -11.48 -45.14
CA PHE A 102 31.39 -12.00 -46.48
C PHE A 102 32.44 -13.11 -46.47
N THR A 103 32.39 -14.00 -47.45
CA THR A 103 33.42 -15.05 -47.69
C THR A 103 34.61 -14.54 -48.51
N ASN A 104 34.67 -13.23 -48.81
CA ASN A 104 35.78 -12.58 -49.49
C ASN A 104 36.11 -11.21 -48.88
N ASN A 105 37.39 -10.85 -48.88
CA ASN A 105 37.91 -9.59 -48.32
C ASN A 105 37.55 -8.33 -49.13
N SER A 106 36.85 -8.47 -50.24
CA SER A 106 36.49 -7.38 -51.16
C SER A 106 35.00 -7.00 -51.07
N HIS A 107 34.24 -7.57 -50.13
CA HIS A 107 32.79 -7.37 -49.94
C HIS A 107 31.99 -7.43 -51.26
N THR A 108 32.40 -8.32 -52.16
CA THR A 108 31.74 -8.52 -53.47
C THR A 108 30.76 -9.70 -53.42
N GLY A 109 29.59 -9.53 -54.03
CA GLY A 109 28.52 -10.53 -54.04
C GLY A 109 27.45 -10.27 -52.97
N THR A 110 26.64 -11.29 -52.68
CA THR A 110 25.64 -11.26 -51.60
C THR A 110 26.32 -11.51 -50.25
N GLU A 111 25.81 -10.88 -49.19
CA GLU A 111 26.23 -11.13 -47.81
C GLU A 111 26.01 -12.60 -47.40
N TYR A 112 26.82 -13.09 -46.45
CA TYR A 112 26.66 -14.41 -45.87
C TYR A 112 25.49 -14.42 -44.87
N ALA A 113 24.36 -15.01 -45.30
CA ALA A 113 23.06 -14.88 -44.63
C ALA A 113 22.93 -15.56 -43.24
N THR A 114 23.87 -16.39 -42.80
CA THR A 114 23.74 -17.19 -41.56
C THR A 114 24.98 -17.13 -40.66
N PRO A 115 25.44 -15.94 -40.22
CA PRO A 115 26.69 -15.79 -39.47
C PRO A 115 26.68 -16.47 -38.08
N THR A 116 25.51 -16.82 -37.53
CA THR A 116 25.36 -17.54 -36.26
C THR A 116 25.58 -19.06 -36.36
N MET A 117 25.58 -19.64 -37.57
CA MET A 117 25.76 -21.08 -37.82
C MET A 117 26.78 -21.35 -38.94
N ALA A 118 27.96 -20.73 -38.85
CA ALA A 118 28.97 -20.82 -39.89
C ALA A 118 29.59 -22.22 -40.03
N ASP A 119 29.72 -22.63 -41.30
CA ASP A 119 30.44 -23.82 -41.74
C ASP A 119 31.96 -23.61 -41.76
N ALA A 120 32.72 -24.70 -41.87
CA ALA A 120 34.16 -24.65 -42.11
C ALA A 120 34.48 -23.80 -43.37
N GLY A 121 35.27 -22.74 -43.19
CA GLY A 121 35.48 -21.74 -44.24
C GLY A 121 36.22 -20.50 -43.72
N THR A 122 36.42 -19.53 -44.60
CA THR A 122 37.09 -18.25 -44.28
C THR A 122 36.11 -17.10 -44.48
N TYR A 123 36.01 -16.24 -43.47
CA TYR A 123 35.04 -15.15 -43.39
C TYR A 123 35.71 -13.82 -43.02
N TYR A 124 35.08 -12.73 -43.45
CA TYR A 124 35.55 -11.36 -43.32
C TYR A 124 34.40 -10.46 -42.85
N ALA A 125 34.63 -9.71 -41.77
CA ALA A 125 33.67 -8.77 -41.21
C ALA A 125 33.87 -7.34 -41.76
N PHE A 126 32.76 -6.62 -41.92
CA PHE A 126 32.72 -5.20 -42.30
C PHE A 126 31.60 -4.50 -41.51
N TYR A 127 31.76 -3.21 -41.26
CA TYR A 127 30.62 -2.35 -40.92
C TYR A 127 30.04 -1.75 -42.20
N TYR A 128 28.72 -1.82 -42.35
CA TYR A 128 27.98 -1.24 -43.48
C TYR A 128 27.04 -0.14 -42.98
N ASN A 129 27.08 1.04 -43.60
CA ASN A 129 26.18 2.14 -43.30
C ASN A 129 25.19 2.31 -44.47
N SER A 130 23.93 1.97 -44.24
CA SER A 130 22.87 1.97 -45.26
C SER A 130 22.57 3.38 -45.80
N SER A 131 22.69 4.42 -44.96
CA SER A 131 22.44 5.82 -45.33
C SER A 131 23.50 6.41 -46.28
N THR A 132 24.70 5.83 -46.34
CA THR A 132 25.81 6.29 -47.20
C THR A 132 26.26 5.25 -48.23
N GLY A 133 25.78 4.01 -48.13
CA GLY A 133 26.12 2.90 -49.02
C GLY A 133 27.57 2.44 -48.93
N CYS A 134 28.31 2.83 -47.90
CA CYS A 134 29.73 2.58 -47.73
C CYS A 134 30.01 1.44 -46.75
N TYR A 135 31.04 0.64 -47.05
CA TYR A 135 31.62 -0.38 -46.17
C TYR A 135 32.89 0.15 -45.50
N SER A 136 33.20 -0.32 -44.30
CA SER A 136 34.48 -0.07 -43.63
C SER A 136 35.66 -0.73 -44.37
N ALA A 137 36.88 -0.44 -43.93
CA ALA A 137 38.00 -1.32 -44.22
C ALA A 137 37.71 -2.75 -43.70
N VAL A 138 38.28 -3.77 -44.35
CA VAL A 138 38.10 -5.17 -43.97
C VAL A 138 38.68 -5.45 -42.58
N GLY A 139 37.93 -6.18 -41.75
CA GLY A 139 38.41 -6.66 -40.45
C GLY A 139 39.44 -7.80 -40.55
N ALA A 140 39.85 -8.33 -39.40
CA ALA A 140 40.72 -9.50 -39.38
C ALA A 140 40.05 -10.71 -40.04
N THR A 141 40.86 -11.59 -40.64
CA THR A 141 40.35 -12.80 -41.31
C THR A 141 39.99 -13.86 -40.28
N VAL A 142 38.78 -14.42 -40.35
CA VAL A 142 38.31 -15.49 -39.46
C VAL A 142 38.29 -16.83 -40.22
N ASN A 143 39.08 -17.81 -39.78
CA ASN A 143 39.05 -19.17 -40.31
C ASN A 143 38.28 -20.10 -39.35
N VAL A 144 37.20 -20.70 -39.83
CA VAL A 144 36.39 -21.68 -39.10
C VAL A 144 36.85 -23.10 -39.43
N THR A 145 37.13 -23.89 -38.40
CA THR A 145 37.44 -25.33 -38.50
C THR A 145 36.41 -26.12 -37.69
N ILE A 146 35.78 -27.13 -38.29
CA ILE A 146 34.82 -27.99 -37.58
C ILE A 146 35.50 -29.29 -37.12
N ASN A 147 35.51 -29.49 -35.80
CA ASN A 147 35.96 -30.68 -35.10
C ASN A 147 34.84 -31.73 -35.03
N ASN A 148 35.15 -32.98 -35.37
CA ASN A 148 34.19 -34.08 -35.26
C ASN A 148 34.03 -34.52 -33.79
N CYS A 149 32.82 -34.39 -33.27
CA CYS A 149 32.47 -34.87 -31.92
C CYS A 149 32.33 -36.40 -31.92
N VAL A 150 33.05 -37.08 -31.02
CA VAL A 150 32.89 -38.51 -30.74
C VAL A 150 31.88 -38.73 -29.61
N THR A 151 31.17 -39.86 -29.64
CA THR A 151 30.16 -40.24 -28.63
C THR A 151 30.80 -40.48 -27.26
N ARG A 152 30.16 -40.01 -26.18
CA ARG A 152 30.65 -40.19 -24.80
C ARG A 152 30.20 -41.53 -24.23
N ASP A 153 31.11 -42.24 -23.56
CA ASP A 153 30.75 -43.39 -22.73
C ASP A 153 30.17 -42.93 -21.40
N THR A 154 29.12 -43.60 -20.94
CA THR A 154 28.40 -43.30 -19.69
C THR A 154 28.50 -44.47 -18.72
N VAL A 155 28.90 -44.19 -17.48
CA VAL A 155 28.99 -45.13 -16.37
C VAL A 155 28.01 -44.71 -15.29
N THR A 156 27.22 -45.65 -14.77
CA THR A 156 26.23 -45.39 -13.71
C THR A 156 26.57 -46.23 -12.48
N THR A 157 26.45 -45.66 -11.28
CA THR A 157 26.76 -46.34 -10.02
C THR A 157 25.87 -45.84 -8.87
N THR A 158 25.67 -46.66 -7.84
CA THR A 158 24.79 -46.35 -6.69
C THR A 158 25.55 -46.55 -5.38
N PRO A 159 25.61 -45.56 -4.47
CA PRO A 159 26.17 -45.75 -3.13
C PRO A 159 25.31 -46.70 -2.29
N SER A 160 25.92 -47.69 -1.65
CA SER A 160 25.22 -48.72 -0.86
C SER A 160 24.69 -48.25 0.50
N CYS A 161 24.98 -47.00 0.89
CA CYS A 161 24.42 -46.32 2.06
C CYS A 161 24.69 -44.80 1.98
N PRO A 162 23.99 -43.95 2.76
CA PRO A 162 24.12 -42.48 2.72
C PRO A 162 25.52 -41.90 3.02
N THR A 163 26.47 -42.72 3.48
CA THR A 163 27.87 -42.30 3.74
C THR A 163 28.89 -43.24 3.09
N CYS A 164 28.46 -44.18 2.25
CA CYS A 164 29.32 -45.22 1.70
C CYS A 164 30.10 -44.71 0.48
N PRO A 165 31.44 -44.78 0.47
CA PRO A 165 32.25 -44.30 -0.65
C PRO A 165 32.17 -45.23 -1.87
N VAL A 166 32.09 -44.65 -3.07
CA VAL A 166 32.07 -45.36 -4.35
C VAL A 166 33.31 -45.00 -5.17
N THR A 167 34.09 -46.00 -5.57
CA THR A 167 35.29 -45.82 -6.41
C THR A 167 34.99 -46.13 -7.87
N VAL A 168 35.26 -45.18 -8.75
CA VAL A 168 35.10 -45.32 -10.20
C VAL A 168 36.47 -45.18 -10.86
N CYS A 169 36.80 -46.15 -11.71
CA CYS A 169 38.00 -46.14 -12.56
C CYS A 169 37.58 -45.92 -14.01
N LYS A 170 38.41 -45.21 -14.78
CA LYS A 170 38.21 -45.09 -16.23
C LYS A 170 38.39 -46.44 -16.94
N ASP A 171 37.54 -46.73 -17.92
CA ASP A 171 37.69 -47.88 -18.83
C ASP A 171 38.65 -47.59 -20.01
N THR A 172 39.02 -48.67 -20.69
CA THR A 172 40.09 -48.86 -21.67
C THR A 172 40.09 -47.84 -22.81
N ILE A 173 41.05 -46.90 -22.75
CA ILE A 173 41.29 -45.86 -23.77
C ILE A 173 41.43 -46.49 -25.17
N GLN A 174 40.60 -46.07 -26.14
CA GLN A 174 40.72 -46.44 -27.56
C GLN A 174 41.86 -45.68 -28.29
N GLN A 175 43.08 -45.76 -27.72
CA GLN A 175 44.45 -45.69 -28.32
C GLN A 175 44.84 -44.58 -29.34
N PRO A 176 46.08 -44.03 -29.32
CA PRO A 176 47.32 -44.77 -29.01
C PRO A 176 48.29 -44.16 -27.98
N THR A 177 49.05 -45.04 -27.32
CA THR A 177 50.15 -44.71 -26.39
C THR A 177 51.44 -44.22 -27.06
N THR A 178 51.93 -43.03 -26.67
CA THR A 178 53.24 -42.85 -26.01
C THR A 178 53.32 -41.46 -25.36
N GLY A 179 53.05 -41.39 -24.05
CA GLY A 179 53.08 -40.15 -23.27
C GLY A 179 52.47 -40.36 -21.88
N THR A 180 52.81 -39.49 -20.92
CA THR A 180 52.25 -39.55 -19.55
C THR A 180 50.80 -39.03 -19.56
N THR A 181 49.83 -39.93 -19.37
CA THR A 181 48.41 -39.58 -19.28
C THR A 181 48.12 -38.84 -17.97
N THR A 182 47.40 -37.73 -18.04
CA THR A 182 46.89 -37.00 -16.87
C THR A 182 45.39 -37.26 -16.69
N TYR A 183 44.95 -37.33 -15.43
CA TYR A 183 43.56 -37.59 -15.04
C TYR A 183 43.02 -36.44 -14.19
N SER A 184 41.82 -35.97 -14.49
CA SER A 184 41.11 -34.94 -13.75
C SER A 184 39.61 -35.22 -13.73
N THR A 185 38.87 -34.67 -12.77
CA THR A 185 37.40 -34.66 -12.80
C THR A 185 36.88 -33.35 -13.40
N CYS A 186 35.61 -33.35 -13.77
CA CYS A 186 34.88 -32.15 -14.22
C CYS A 186 34.43 -31.23 -13.07
N GLY A 187 34.91 -31.48 -11.84
CA GLY A 187 34.45 -30.83 -10.60
C GLY A 187 34.14 -31.84 -9.50
N THR A 188 33.80 -31.33 -8.32
CA THR A 188 33.28 -32.11 -7.20
C THR A 188 31.76 -31.97 -7.16
N PRO A 189 30.96 -33.05 -7.25
CA PRO A 189 29.51 -32.96 -7.11
C PRO A 189 29.11 -32.36 -5.75
N VAL A 190 28.08 -31.52 -5.75
CA VAL A 190 27.48 -31.03 -4.51
C VAL A 190 27.03 -32.22 -3.66
N GLY A 191 27.30 -32.17 -2.35
CA GLY A 191 27.00 -33.28 -1.44
C GLY A 191 28.03 -34.42 -1.41
N TYR A 192 29.13 -34.36 -2.18
CA TYR A 192 30.18 -35.39 -2.17
C TYR A 192 31.58 -34.84 -1.84
N THR A 193 32.44 -35.68 -1.24
CA THR A 193 33.89 -35.47 -1.13
C THR A 193 34.64 -36.45 -2.04
N ILE A 194 35.62 -35.96 -2.81
CA ILE A 194 36.41 -36.77 -3.74
C ILE A 194 37.82 -37.03 -3.20
N THR A 195 38.30 -38.26 -3.37
CA THR A 195 39.73 -38.62 -3.19
C THR A 195 40.27 -39.33 -4.43
N GLY A 196 41.49 -38.97 -4.85
CA GLY A 196 42.12 -39.43 -6.10
C GLY A 196 42.86 -38.30 -6.83
N PRO A 197 43.39 -38.54 -8.06
CA PRO A 197 43.39 -39.81 -8.77
C PRO A 197 44.41 -40.80 -8.21
N THR A 198 44.13 -42.10 -8.35
CA THR A 198 45.16 -43.14 -8.24
C THR A 198 46.06 -43.16 -9.50
N THR A 199 47.19 -43.87 -9.47
CA THR A 199 48.08 -44.03 -10.65
C THR A 199 47.40 -44.68 -11.86
N ASN A 200 46.23 -45.29 -11.66
CA ASN A 200 45.45 -45.97 -12.68
C ASN A 200 44.22 -45.14 -13.12
N GLY A 201 44.10 -43.87 -12.69
CA GLY A 201 43.01 -42.98 -13.09
C GLY A 201 41.67 -43.24 -12.40
N CYS A 202 41.68 -43.74 -11.16
CA CYS A 202 40.46 -43.93 -10.36
C CYS A 202 40.23 -42.79 -9.36
N PHE A 203 38.96 -42.43 -9.16
CA PHE A 203 38.48 -41.45 -8.18
C PHE A 203 37.43 -42.09 -7.27
N THR A 204 37.45 -41.75 -5.99
CA THR A 204 36.50 -42.22 -4.98
C THR A 204 35.64 -41.06 -4.49
N TYR A 205 34.33 -41.23 -4.61
CA TYR A 205 33.30 -40.25 -4.27
C TYR A 205 32.59 -40.71 -2.99
N THR A 206 32.60 -39.89 -1.94
CA THR A 206 31.99 -40.19 -0.64
C THR A 206 30.84 -39.22 -0.41
N PRO A 207 29.59 -39.65 -0.18
CA PRO A 207 28.51 -38.73 0.13
C PRO A 207 28.69 -38.12 1.52
N ASN A 208 28.36 -36.84 1.66
CA ASN A 208 28.53 -36.03 2.88
C ASN A 208 27.25 -35.99 3.75
N GLY A 209 26.27 -36.87 3.50
CA GLY A 209 24.95 -36.87 4.15
C GLY A 209 23.84 -37.34 3.19
N ASN A 210 22.59 -36.99 3.50
CA ASN A 210 21.45 -37.33 2.65
C ASN A 210 21.50 -36.52 1.33
N VAL A 211 21.76 -37.21 0.23
CA VAL A 211 21.69 -36.65 -1.13
C VAL A 211 20.37 -37.12 -1.77
N SER A 212 19.52 -36.19 -2.19
CA SER A 212 18.16 -36.49 -2.66
C SER A 212 18.08 -36.98 -4.11
N ASN A 213 18.93 -36.46 -5.00
CA ASN A 213 18.85 -36.68 -6.45
C ASN A 213 20.10 -37.35 -7.04
N PRO A 214 20.00 -38.07 -8.17
CA PRO A 214 21.15 -38.60 -8.90
C PRO A 214 22.05 -37.46 -9.42
N VAL A 215 23.34 -37.48 -9.10
CA VAL A 215 24.30 -36.45 -9.51
C VAL A 215 25.15 -36.91 -10.68
N THR A 216 25.30 -36.05 -11.70
CA THR A 216 26.14 -36.33 -12.87
C THR A 216 27.45 -35.57 -12.79
N THR A 217 28.56 -36.24 -13.07
CA THR A 217 29.91 -35.70 -13.15
C THR A 217 30.68 -36.35 -14.30
N CYS A 218 31.97 -36.06 -14.46
CA CYS A 218 32.79 -36.79 -15.42
C CYS A 218 34.26 -36.92 -15.00
N VAL A 219 34.89 -37.97 -15.54
CA VAL A 219 36.33 -38.22 -15.45
C VAL A 219 36.94 -37.98 -16.83
N ILE A 220 37.94 -37.11 -16.88
CA ILE A 220 38.68 -36.74 -18.09
C ILE A 220 40.06 -37.38 -18.00
N ALA A 221 40.46 -38.09 -19.06
CA ALA A 221 41.85 -38.52 -19.24
C ALA A 221 42.42 -37.86 -20.50
N CYS A 222 43.54 -37.17 -20.36
CA CYS A 222 44.20 -36.43 -21.43
C CYS A 222 45.61 -36.96 -21.70
N ASN A 223 45.99 -37.01 -22.98
CA ASN A 223 47.36 -37.29 -23.40
C ASN A 223 47.69 -36.42 -24.63
N ASN A 224 48.76 -35.61 -24.54
CA ASN A 224 49.25 -34.72 -25.60
C ASN A 224 48.15 -33.86 -26.27
N GLY A 225 47.21 -33.33 -25.49
CA GLY A 225 46.12 -32.45 -25.97
C GLY A 225 44.90 -33.16 -26.54
N VAL A 226 44.89 -34.50 -26.62
CA VAL A 226 43.71 -35.30 -26.92
C VAL A 226 43.13 -35.81 -25.60
N CYS A 227 41.87 -35.49 -25.33
CA CYS A 227 41.18 -35.83 -24.09
C CYS A 227 39.94 -36.68 -24.39
N ASP A 228 39.68 -37.64 -23.52
CA ASP A 228 38.56 -38.56 -23.60
C ASP A 228 37.83 -38.58 -22.25
N THR A 229 36.52 -38.33 -22.29
CA THR A 229 35.67 -37.93 -21.16
C THR A 229 34.55 -38.92 -20.94
N THR A 230 34.63 -39.64 -19.82
CA THR A 230 33.58 -40.58 -19.38
C THR A 230 32.59 -39.84 -18.49
N VAL A 231 31.31 -39.89 -18.83
CA VAL A 231 30.22 -39.35 -17.99
C VAL A 231 29.93 -40.34 -16.87
N LEU A 232 29.84 -39.86 -15.64
CA LEU A 232 29.56 -40.65 -14.45
C LEU A 232 28.25 -40.16 -13.81
N ILE A 233 27.26 -41.04 -13.73
CA ILE A 233 26.01 -40.82 -12.99
C ILE A 233 26.12 -41.56 -11.66
N ILE A 234 26.00 -40.84 -10.55
CA ILE A 234 25.96 -41.39 -9.19
C ILE A 234 24.52 -41.25 -8.69
N ASN A 235 23.82 -42.37 -8.58
CA ASN A 235 22.42 -42.43 -8.16
C ASN A 235 22.25 -42.06 -6.67
N LYS A 236 21.02 -41.78 -6.26
CA LYS A 236 20.63 -41.58 -4.85
C LYS A 236 21.17 -42.73 -3.98
N PRO A 237 21.73 -42.48 -2.79
CA PRO A 237 22.09 -43.54 -1.85
C PRO A 237 20.83 -44.26 -1.33
N ILE A 238 20.90 -45.58 -1.17
CA ILE A 238 19.80 -46.38 -0.61
C ILE A 238 19.53 -45.94 0.82
N SER A 239 18.26 -45.66 1.15
CA SER A 239 17.83 -45.05 2.40
C SER A 239 16.67 -45.83 3.03
N PRO A 240 16.72 -46.21 4.32
CA PRO A 240 15.65 -47.01 4.93
C PRO A 240 14.27 -46.32 4.86
N ASP A 241 13.29 -47.00 4.28
CA ASP A 241 11.89 -46.56 4.25
C ASP A 241 11.20 -46.70 5.61
N THR A 242 10.00 -46.14 5.75
CA THR A 242 9.11 -46.37 6.90
C THR A 242 7.67 -46.59 6.44
N ALA A 243 7.04 -47.66 6.91
CA ALA A 243 5.62 -47.96 6.74
C ALA A 243 4.93 -47.92 8.12
N THR A 244 3.79 -47.24 8.20
CA THR A 244 3.02 -47.09 9.44
C THR A 244 1.61 -47.64 9.23
N VAL A 245 1.10 -48.43 10.16
CA VAL A 245 -0.25 -49.03 10.09
C VAL A 245 -0.96 -48.96 11.43
N THR A 246 -2.28 -48.77 11.38
CA THR A 246 -3.16 -48.80 12.55
C THR A 246 -4.14 -49.97 12.40
N PRO A 247 -4.22 -50.92 13.36
CA PRO A 247 -5.25 -51.96 13.34
C PRO A 247 -6.64 -51.33 13.45
N THR A 248 -7.60 -51.84 12.67
CA THR A 248 -9.02 -51.42 12.73
C THR A 248 -9.70 -51.79 14.05
N CYS A 249 -9.13 -52.73 14.81
CA CYS A 249 -9.57 -53.07 16.15
C CYS A 249 -8.40 -53.56 17.03
N PRO A 250 -8.50 -53.54 18.38
CA PRO A 250 -7.40 -53.86 19.27
C PRO A 250 -6.84 -55.30 19.19
N THR A 251 -7.47 -56.17 18.41
CA THR A 251 -7.05 -57.57 18.14
C THR A 251 -6.91 -57.88 16.65
N CYS A 252 -7.14 -56.91 15.77
CA CYS A 252 -7.18 -57.15 14.33
C CYS A 252 -5.76 -57.35 13.77
N PRO A 253 -5.52 -58.35 12.90
CA PRO A 253 -4.22 -58.55 12.27
C PRO A 253 -3.97 -57.45 11.22
N VAL A 254 -2.73 -56.96 11.14
CA VAL A 254 -2.31 -55.99 10.11
C VAL A 254 -1.23 -56.59 9.24
N THR A 255 -1.38 -56.50 7.91
CA THR A 255 -0.37 -56.96 6.95
C THR A 255 0.43 -55.77 6.44
N VAL A 256 1.76 -55.87 6.53
CA VAL A 256 2.67 -54.81 6.07
C VAL A 256 3.64 -55.40 5.06
N CYS A 257 3.66 -54.81 3.87
CA CYS A 257 4.61 -55.15 2.82
C CYS A 257 5.89 -54.32 2.98
N PRO A 258 7.07 -54.88 2.64
CA PRO A 258 8.26 -54.06 2.46
C PRO A 258 8.03 -53.11 1.29
N ILE A 259 8.47 -51.88 1.46
CA ILE A 259 8.64 -50.96 0.34
C ILE A 259 9.91 -51.44 -0.41
N VAL A 260 9.85 -51.42 -1.75
CA VAL A 260 10.88 -52.01 -2.64
C VAL A 260 11.26 -51.08 -3.79
N ASN A 261 11.08 -49.78 -3.58
CA ASN A 261 11.46 -48.69 -4.49
C ASN A 261 12.97 -48.74 -4.86
N ASP A 262 13.84 -49.02 -3.90
CA ASP A 262 15.30 -48.99 -4.04
C ASP A 262 15.90 -50.34 -4.52
N VAL A 263 15.11 -51.42 -4.63
CA VAL A 263 15.57 -52.77 -5.03
C VAL A 263 14.61 -53.46 -6.03
N THR A 264 14.75 -53.18 -7.33
CA THR A 264 13.75 -53.56 -8.35
C THR A 264 13.97 -54.91 -9.07
N GLY A 265 12.85 -55.50 -9.53
CA GLY A 265 12.76 -56.65 -10.45
C GLY A 265 12.84 -58.05 -9.80
N THR A 266 12.52 -59.11 -10.54
CA THR A 266 12.38 -60.49 -10.04
C THR A 266 13.60 -61.04 -9.28
N GLY A 267 13.36 -61.84 -8.23
CA GLY A 267 14.40 -62.56 -7.48
C GLY A 267 14.93 -61.88 -6.22
N ILE A 268 14.10 -61.06 -5.55
CA ILE A 268 14.41 -60.42 -4.26
C ILE A 268 14.26 -61.44 -3.12
N THR A 269 15.03 -61.28 -2.05
CA THR A 269 14.94 -62.07 -0.82
C THR A 269 14.54 -61.16 0.35
N TYR A 270 13.60 -61.62 1.19
CA TYR A 270 12.98 -60.81 2.24
C TYR A 270 13.21 -61.43 3.63
N ASN A 271 13.69 -60.65 4.60
CA ASN A 271 13.91 -61.08 5.98
C ASN A 271 13.39 -60.04 6.97
N SER A 272 12.58 -60.43 7.96
CA SER A 272 12.22 -59.53 9.07
C SER A 272 13.39 -59.34 10.05
N CYS A 273 13.48 -58.16 10.66
CA CYS A 273 14.43 -57.83 11.73
C CYS A 273 14.12 -58.51 13.08
N GLY A 274 12.95 -59.14 13.21
CA GLY A 274 12.48 -59.85 14.40
C GLY A 274 11.01 -59.60 14.69
N ASN A 275 10.39 -60.46 15.50
CA ASN A 275 8.98 -60.33 15.85
C ASN A 275 8.81 -59.28 16.98
N PRO A 276 7.97 -58.24 16.79
CA PRO A 276 7.71 -57.26 17.84
C PRO A 276 7.03 -57.89 19.06
N THR A 277 7.36 -57.39 20.25
CA THR A 277 6.83 -57.93 21.51
C THR A 277 5.33 -57.73 21.58
N GLY A 278 4.57 -58.79 21.85
CA GLY A 278 3.11 -58.75 21.89
C GLY A 278 2.41 -59.17 20.59
N TYR A 279 3.14 -59.43 19.51
CA TYR A 279 2.58 -59.86 18.22
C TYR A 279 3.02 -61.28 17.82
N SER A 280 2.12 -62.03 17.20
CA SER A 280 2.44 -63.20 16.38
C SER A 280 2.64 -62.74 14.93
N VAL A 281 3.60 -63.34 14.21
CA VAL A 281 3.99 -62.89 12.86
C VAL A 281 3.95 -64.04 11.88
N ILE A 282 3.32 -63.83 10.73
CA ILE A 282 3.22 -64.78 9.61
C ILE A 282 3.77 -64.11 8.35
N GLY A 283 4.74 -64.72 7.69
CA GLY A 283 5.40 -64.19 6.49
C GLY A 283 6.84 -64.69 6.32
N PRO A 284 7.54 -64.29 5.24
CA PRO A 284 7.06 -63.44 4.16
C PRO A 284 6.15 -64.19 3.17
N ASN A 285 5.19 -63.49 2.57
CA ASN A 285 4.48 -63.98 1.37
C ASN A 285 5.34 -63.81 0.10
N ALA A 286 4.79 -64.14 -1.08
CA ALA A 286 5.52 -64.06 -2.35
C ALA A 286 6.02 -62.63 -2.72
N SER A 287 5.38 -61.60 -2.19
CA SER A 287 5.72 -60.18 -2.35
C SER A 287 6.56 -59.63 -1.18
N GLY A 288 6.94 -60.47 -0.23
CA GLY A 288 7.77 -60.10 0.93
C GLY A 288 7.02 -59.65 2.18
N CYS A 289 5.69 -59.59 2.15
CA CYS A 289 4.87 -58.99 3.22
C CYS A 289 4.73 -59.89 4.44
N TYR A 290 4.60 -59.28 5.62
CA TYR A 290 4.42 -59.94 6.91
C TYR A 290 3.12 -59.47 7.57
N THR A 291 2.32 -60.41 8.06
CA THR A 291 1.12 -60.16 8.85
C THR A 291 1.44 -60.23 10.34
N TYR A 292 1.10 -59.17 11.07
CA TYR A 292 1.29 -59.01 12.51
C TYR A 292 -0.06 -59.11 13.22
N THR A 293 -0.27 -60.17 13.99
CA THR A 293 -1.49 -60.41 14.77
C THR A 293 -1.24 -60.07 16.24
N PRO A 294 -2.00 -59.15 16.87
CA PRO A 294 -1.90 -58.90 18.31
C PRO A 294 -2.20 -60.17 19.14
N ASN A 295 -1.35 -60.49 20.13
CA ASN A 295 -1.58 -61.60 21.07
C ASN A 295 -2.49 -61.21 22.25
N GLY A 296 -3.22 -60.10 22.13
CA GLY A 296 -4.04 -59.45 23.16
C GLY A 296 -4.20 -57.96 22.84
N THR A 297 -4.93 -57.22 23.67
CA THR A 297 -5.12 -55.76 23.53
C THR A 297 -3.77 -55.02 23.60
N VAL A 298 -3.39 -54.33 22.53
CA VAL A 298 -2.17 -53.52 22.47
C VAL A 298 -2.50 -52.04 22.70
N THR A 299 -1.82 -51.41 23.67
CA THR A 299 -2.08 -50.02 24.11
C THR A 299 -0.90 -49.08 23.87
N ASN A 300 0.13 -49.52 23.15
CA ASN A 300 1.35 -48.75 22.89
C ASN A 300 1.84 -49.04 21.47
N ASN A 301 2.37 -48.02 20.79
CA ASN A 301 2.94 -48.17 19.46
C ASN A 301 4.18 -49.08 19.48
N VAL A 302 4.40 -49.90 18.45
CA VAL A 302 5.52 -50.84 18.38
C VAL A 302 6.20 -50.80 17.00
N THR A 303 7.54 -50.81 16.98
CA THR A 303 8.34 -50.75 15.75
C THR A 303 9.15 -52.03 15.50
N THR A 304 9.24 -52.46 14.24
CA THR A 304 10.14 -53.52 13.74
C THR A 304 10.68 -53.12 12.35
N CYS A 305 11.31 -54.03 11.59
CA CYS A 305 11.66 -53.79 10.18
C CYS A 305 11.63 -55.04 9.30
N ILE A 306 11.57 -54.83 7.98
CA ILE A 306 11.67 -55.84 6.92
C ILE A 306 12.85 -55.43 6.02
N VAL A 307 13.72 -56.39 5.67
CA VAL A 307 14.92 -56.18 4.85
C VAL A 307 14.76 -56.88 3.51
N SER A 308 14.87 -56.12 2.43
CA SER A 308 14.71 -56.55 1.03
C SER A 308 16.07 -56.57 0.33
N CYS A 309 16.57 -57.75 -0.03
CA CYS A 309 17.93 -57.95 -0.54
C CYS A 309 17.96 -58.60 -1.93
N LYS A 310 18.81 -58.08 -2.83
CA LYS A 310 19.09 -58.65 -4.16
C LYS A 310 20.55 -58.40 -4.58
N ASN A 311 21.25 -59.44 -5.03
CA ASN A 311 22.64 -59.37 -5.52
C ASN A 311 23.66 -58.68 -4.57
N GLY A 312 23.42 -58.70 -3.26
CA GLY A 312 24.28 -58.07 -2.25
C GLY A 312 23.97 -56.60 -1.98
N ILE A 313 22.96 -56.03 -2.65
CA ILE A 313 22.34 -54.75 -2.33
C ILE A 313 21.11 -55.06 -1.47
N CYS A 314 20.92 -54.31 -0.38
CA CYS A 314 19.81 -54.50 0.56
C CYS A 314 19.24 -53.16 0.97
N ASP A 315 17.92 -53.12 1.10
CA ASP A 315 17.14 -52.00 1.62
C ASP A 315 16.31 -52.46 2.84
N THR A 316 15.85 -51.52 3.68
CA THR A 316 15.20 -51.80 4.98
C THR A 316 14.00 -50.90 5.22
N THR A 317 12.79 -51.47 5.20
CA THR A 317 11.56 -50.78 5.60
C THR A 317 11.35 -50.93 7.11
N TYR A 318 11.35 -49.84 7.87
CA TYR A 318 10.86 -49.83 9.25
C TYR A 318 9.33 -49.93 9.27
N VAL A 319 8.77 -50.73 10.18
CA VAL A 319 7.33 -50.96 10.31
C VAL A 319 6.88 -50.48 11.69
N SER A 320 6.00 -49.49 11.74
CA SER A 320 5.41 -48.95 12.97
C SER A 320 3.92 -49.30 13.06
N ILE A 321 3.52 -49.98 14.13
CA ILE A 321 2.12 -50.36 14.38
C ILE A 321 1.56 -49.46 15.49
N LEU A 322 0.50 -48.70 15.18
CA LEU A 322 -0.19 -47.76 16.08
C LEU A 322 -1.38 -48.42 16.81
N ALA A 323 -2.03 -47.71 17.73
CA ALA A 323 -3.25 -48.16 18.43
C ALA A 323 -4.54 -47.59 17.79
N PRO A 324 -5.69 -48.29 17.86
CA PRO A 324 -6.95 -47.86 17.21
C PRO A 324 -7.65 -46.67 17.91
N LEU A 325 -8.41 -45.88 17.17
CA LEU A 325 -9.21 -44.72 17.62
C LEU A 325 -10.72 -45.01 17.71
N ASN A 326 -11.48 -44.07 18.30
CA ASN A 326 -12.88 -44.18 18.70
C ASN A 326 -13.75 -43.22 17.85
N PRO A 327 -14.94 -43.61 17.35
CA PRO A 327 -15.79 -42.74 16.51
C PRO A 327 -16.54 -41.65 17.31
N ASP A 328 -16.91 -40.60 16.57
CA ASP A 328 -17.58 -39.34 16.94
C ASP A 328 -18.58 -39.06 15.79
N THR A 329 -19.87 -38.92 16.10
CA THR A 329 -20.97 -39.01 15.12
C THR A 329 -21.50 -37.65 14.63
N ASP A 330 -21.53 -36.63 15.47
CA ASP A 330 -21.96 -35.27 15.08
C ASP A 330 -20.79 -34.28 14.92
N GLY A 331 -19.57 -34.69 15.27
CA GLY A 331 -18.35 -33.98 14.99
C GLY A 331 -18.01 -32.88 15.99
N ASP A 332 -18.55 -32.94 17.21
CA ASP A 332 -18.24 -32.00 18.30
C ASP A 332 -16.89 -32.27 19.03
N GLY A 333 -16.16 -33.31 18.61
CA GLY A 333 -14.88 -33.70 19.17
C GLY A 333 -14.96 -34.59 20.42
N VAL A 334 -16.17 -34.96 20.86
CA VAL A 334 -16.44 -35.93 21.93
C VAL A 334 -16.90 -37.26 21.31
N PRO A 335 -16.18 -38.38 21.52
CA PRO A 335 -16.62 -39.67 20.97
C PRO A 335 -17.95 -40.15 21.56
N ASP A 336 -18.86 -40.73 20.75
CA ASP A 336 -20.25 -41.13 21.13
C ASP A 336 -20.35 -41.85 22.49
N SER A 337 -19.34 -42.69 22.75
CA SER A 337 -19.22 -43.52 23.96
C SER A 337 -19.01 -42.72 25.26
N VAL A 338 -18.46 -41.52 25.17
CA VAL A 338 -18.18 -40.58 26.27
C VAL A 338 -19.41 -39.74 26.54
N GLU A 339 -20.02 -39.20 25.50
CA GLU A 339 -21.29 -38.49 25.57
C GLU A 339 -22.41 -39.33 26.19
N THR A 340 -22.60 -40.56 25.67
CA THR A 340 -23.56 -41.54 26.20
C THR A 340 -23.29 -41.85 27.69
N ALA A 341 -22.04 -41.77 28.14
CA ALA A 341 -21.66 -41.98 29.54
C ALA A 341 -21.89 -40.74 30.42
N ASN A 342 -21.73 -39.54 29.86
CA ASN A 342 -21.86 -38.26 30.57
C ASN A 342 -23.27 -37.66 30.47
N GLY A 343 -24.14 -38.20 29.61
CA GLY A 343 -25.55 -37.84 29.46
C GLY A 343 -25.80 -36.70 28.48
N THR A 344 -24.90 -36.51 27.51
CA THR A 344 -25.10 -35.62 26.35
C THR A 344 -25.60 -36.43 25.14
N ASP A 345 -25.83 -35.83 23.96
CA ASP A 345 -26.58 -36.46 22.86
C ASP A 345 -25.73 -36.55 21.57
N PRO A 346 -25.27 -37.77 21.16
CA PRO A 346 -24.35 -38.01 20.03
C PRO A 346 -24.87 -37.69 18.62
N ASN A 347 -25.83 -36.79 18.49
CA ASN A 347 -26.46 -36.37 17.24
C ASN A 347 -26.81 -34.86 17.26
N ASP A 348 -26.36 -34.12 18.27
CA ASP A 348 -26.62 -32.71 18.50
C ASP A 348 -25.29 -32.04 18.90
N PRO A 349 -24.57 -31.41 17.96
CA PRO A 349 -23.22 -30.91 18.20
C PRO A 349 -23.16 -29.72 19.18
N CYS A 350 -24.30 -29.24 19.71
CA CYS A 350 -24.33 -28.30 20.84
C CYS A 350 -24.40 -29.02 22.21
N SER A 351 -24.59 -30.34 22.22
CA SER A 351 -24.80 -31.21 23.36
C SER A 351 -23.49 -31.89 23.77
N TYR A 352 -22.58 -31.11 24.35
CA TYR A 352 -21.29 -31.61 24.86
C TYR A 352 -20.81 -30.89 26.11
N ASN A 353 -19.78 -31.44 26.77
CA ASN A 353 -18.98 -30.71 27.75
C ASN A 353 -17.59 -30.44 27.17
N VAL A 354 -17.14 -29.19 27.19
CA VAL A 354 -15.82 -28.75 26.68
C VAL A 354 -14.65 -29.59 27.25
N ALA A 355 -14.78 -30.10 28.48
CA ALA A 355 -13.76 -30.90 29.15
C ALA A 355 -13.63 -32.35 28.65
N ASP A 356 -14.59 -32.85 27.86
CA ASP A 356 -14.64 -34.22 27.33
C ASP A 356 -14.11 -34.32 25.89
N ILE A 357 -13.84 -33.19 25.24
CA ILE A 357 -13.33 -33.09 23.87
C ILE A 357 -11.94 -33.73 23.78
N THR A 358 -11.82 -34.74 22.93
CA THR A 358 -10.59 -35.54 22.76
C THR A 358 -10.28 -35.89 21.30
N ALA A 359 -11.19 -35.62 20.37
CA ALA A 359 -11.02 -35.68 18.93
C ALA A 359 -11.08 -34.26 18.31
N PRO A 360 -10.69 -34.06 17.05
CA PRO A 360 -10.81 -32.77 16.36
C PRO A 360 -12.28 -32.45 16.00
N ILE A 361 -12.76 -31.26 16.39
CA ILE A 361 -14.09 -30.75 16.01
C ILE A 361 -14.18 -30.59 14.48
N THR A 362 -15.22 -31.18 13.89
CA THR A 362 -15.58 -31.08 12.48
C THR A 362 -16.93 -30.39 12.24
N SER A 363 -17.76 -30.26 13.27
CA SER A 363 -18.96 -29.41 13.27
C SER A 363 -18.62 -27.94 12.97
N THR A 364 -19.53 -27.26 12.28
CA THR A 364 -19.47 -25.82 11.94
C THR A 364 -20.63 -25.03 12.53
N VAL A 365 -21.25 -25.56 13.59
CA VAL A 365 -22.35 -24.89 14.30
C VAL A 365 -21.80 -23.77 15.20
N ASP A 366 -22.64 -22.77 15.41
CA ASP A 366 -22.54 -21.69 16.40
C ASP A 366 -23.67 -21.96 17.42
N CYS A 367 -23.30 -22.42 18.61
CA CYS A 367 -24.27 -22.95 19.57
C CYS A 367 -24.85 -21.92 20.55
N ASP A 368 -24.26 -20.73 20.69
CA ASP A 368 -24.80 -19.65 21.51
C ASP A 368 -25.32 -18.43 20.73
N GLY A 369 -24.95 -18.33 19.45
CA GLY A 369 -25.42 -17.36 18.49
C GLY A 369 -24.57 -16.09 18.40
N ASP A 370 -23.32 -16.07 18.83
CA ASP A 370 -22.45 -14.88 18.72
C ASP A 370 -21.85 -14.65 17.32
N GLY A 371 -21.98 -15.60 16.39
CA GLY A 371 -21.43 -15.52 15.04
C GLY A 371 -20.02 -16.12 14.86
N VAL A 372 -19.42 -16.63 15.93
CA VAL A 372 -18.25 -17.52 15.92
C VAL A 372 -18.75 -18.97 15.96
N THR A 373 -17.98 -19.91 15.41
CA THR A 373 -18.32 -21.35 15.51
C THR A 373 -17.58 -21.98 16.67
N ASP A 374 -18.20 -22.94 17.37
CA ASP A 374 -17.64 -23.59 18.56
C ASP A 374 -16.21 -24.10 18.35
N LYS A 375 -15.92 -24.59 17.12
CA LYS A 375 -14.58 -25.01 16.68
C LYS A 375 -13.53 -23.90 16.78
N ASN A 376 -13.87 -22.70 16.31
CA ASN A 376 -12.96 -21.56 16.25
C ASN A 376 -12.67 -20.99 17.64
N GLU A 377 -13.59 -21.16 18.59
CA GLU A 377 -13.43 -20.78 20.00
C GLU A 377 -12.61 -21.80 20.81
N ILE A 378 -12.78 -23.09 20.52
CA ILE A 378 -12.09 -24.14 21.27
C ILE A 378 -10.63 -24.28 20.83
N TYR A 379 -10.30 -24.00 19.56
CA TYR A 379 -8.95 -24.14 19.00
C TYR A 379 -8.29 -22.85 18.52
N GLY A 380 -9.00 -21.72 18.51
CA GLY A 380 -8.52 -20.48 17.89
C GLY A 380 -8.36 -20.57 16.36
N PRO A 381 -7.94 -19.48 15.70
CA PRO A 381 -7.78 -19.43 14.25
C PRO A 381 -6.64 -20.28 13.67
N ASP A 382 -5.71 -20.78 14.51
CA ASP A 382 -4.53 -21.53 14.06
C ASP A 382 -4.68 -23.06 14.16
N GLY A 383 -5.77 -23.55 14.77
CA GLY A 383 -6.06 -24.97 14.90
C GLY A 383 -5.12 -25.74 15.85
N VAL A 384 -4.40 -25.06 16.75
CA VAL A 384 -3.43 -25.70 17.64
C VAL A 384 -3.94 -25.76 19.09
N ILE A 385 -4.02 -26.99 19.63
CA ILE A 385 -4.54 -27.34 20.98
C ILE A 385 -3.79 -26.67 22.17
N THR A 386 -2.82 -25.79 21.95
CA THR A 386 -1.92 -25.29 23.01
C THR A 386 -2.42 -24.12 23.86
N GLY A 387 -3.63 -23.62 23.63
CA GLY A 387 -4.32 -22.74 24.57
C GLY A 387 -5.70 -22.33 24.05
N THR A 388 -6.71 -22.37 24.93
CA THR A 388 -7.99 -21.69 24.70
C THR A 388 -7.71 -20.23 24.35
N ASP A 389 -8.28 -19.72 23.26
CA ASP A 389 -8.12 -18.32 22.85
C ASP A 389 -8.69 -17.32 23.88
N GLY A 390 -9.64 -17.79 24.69
CA GLY A 390 -10.26 -17.08 25.81
C GLY A 390 -11.77 -16.93 25.69
N THR A 391 -12.38 -17.42 24.60
CA THR A 391 -13.83 -17.42 24.41
C THR A 391 -14.50 -18.66 25.04
N ASP A 392 -15.83 -18.73 25.05
CA ASP A 392 -16.61 -19.78 25.72
C ASP A 392 -17.86 -20.10 24.86
N PRO A 393 -17.87 -21.23 24.12
CA PRO A 393 -18.82 -21.52 23.02
C PRO A 393 -20.26 -21.82 23.46
N LYS A 394 -20.61 -21.42 24.68
CA LYS A 394 -21.95 -21.57 25.29
C LYS A 394 -22.39 -20.26 25.97
N ASN A 395 -21.74 -19.15 25.67
CA ASN A 395 -21.92 -17.85 26.28
C ASN A 395 -21.62 -16.73 25.26
N ALA A 396 -22.66 -16.29 24.55
CA ALA A 396 -22.59 -15.29 23.48
C ALA A 396 -22.10 -13.86 23.89
N CYS A 397 -21.67 -13.68 25.13
CA CYS A 397 -20.95 -12.51 25.63
C CYS A 397 -19.43 -12.75 25.73
N SER A 398 -18.95 -13.91 25.31
CA SER A 398 -17.58 -14.36 25.47
C SER A 398 -16.81 -14.37 24.16
N LEU A 399 -17.22 -13.57 23.18
CA LEU A 399 -16.69 -13.60 21.81
C LEU A 399 -15.42 -12.77 21.57
N ASN A 400 -14.80 -13.01 20.42
CA ASN A 400 -13.82 -12.11 19.80
C ASN A 400 -14.35 -11.68 18.43
N LEU A 401 -14.61 -10.38 18.26
CA LEU A 401 -15.24 -9.81 17.07
C LEU A 401 -14.49 -10.10 15.76
N SER A 402 -13.19 -10.41 15.80
CA SER A 402 -12.39 -10.80 14.63
C SER A 402 -12.53 -12.27 14.19
N GLN A 403 -13.19 -13.11 15.00
CA GLN A 403 -13.45 -14.53 14.71
C GLN A 403 -14.87 -14.78 14.18
N VAL A 404 -15.73 -13.75 14.15
CA VAL A 404 -17.08 -13.81 13.60
C VAL A 404 -17.02 -14.17 12.11
N THR A 405 -17.61 -15.31 11.77
CA THR A 405 -17.57 -15.92 10.43
C THR A 405 -18.94 -16.39 9.95
N VAL A 406 -19.93 -16.46 10.83
CA VAL A 406 -21.34 -16.74 10.52
C VAL A 406 -22.25 -15.62 11.05
N THR A 407 -23.50 -15.58 10.59
CA THR A 407 -24.49 -14.57 11.01
C THR A 407 -24.89 -14.78 12.46
N ALA A 408 -24.55 -13.85 13.34
CA ALA A 408 -24.91 -13.91 14.76
C ALA A 408 -26.45 -13.96 14.94
N THR A 409 -26.93 -14.74 15.89
CA THR A 409 -28.37 -14.92 16.19
C THR A 409 -28.76 -14.60 17.63
N SER A 410 -27.77 -14.32 18.50
CA SER A 410 -27.99 -13.98 19.91
C SER A 410 -28.87 -12.74 20.06
N THR A 411 -30.00 -12.93 20.75
CA THR A 411 -30.90 -11.86 21.19
C THR A 411 -30.56 -11.36 22.60
N GLY A 412 -29.37 -11.71 23.10
CA GLY A 412 -28.78 -11.13 24.30
C GLY A 412 -28.39 -9.67 24.11
N ASP A 413 -28.02 -9.04 25.23
CA ASP A 413 -27.52 -7.68 25.37
C ASP A 413 -26.44 -7.80 26.46
N CYS A 414 -25.16 -7.82 26.06
CA CYS A 414 -24.07 -8.31 26.89
C CYS A 414 -23.47 -7.23 27.79
N ASP A 415 -23.29 -6.02 27.26
CA ASP A 415 -22.84 -4.86 28.03
C ASP A 415 -23.99 -4.08 28.71
N GLY A 416 -25.22 -4.30 28.27
CA GLY A 416 -26.42 -3.68 28.81
C GLY A 416 -26.72 -2.29 28.26
N ASP A 417 -26.28 -1.93 27.06
CA ASP A 417 -26.64 -0.68 26.38
C ASP A 417 -28.09 -0.67 25.83
N GLY A 418 -28.72 -1.83 25.64
CA GLY A 418 -30.08 -1.94 25.11
C GLY A 418 -30.20 -2.08 23.58
N VAL A 419 -29.10 -2.29 22.87
CA VAL A 419 -29.04 -3.00 21.58
C VAL A 419 -28.88 -4.51 21.88
N THR A 420 -29.01 -5.38 20.87
CA THR A 420 -28.77 -6.83 21.02
C THR A 420 -27.57 -7.26 20.21
N ASN A 421 -26.77 -8.21 20.69
CA ASN A 421 -25.53 -8.68 20.05
C ASN A 421 -25.69 -8.88 18.53
N ALA A 422 -26.77 -9.56 18.09
CA ALA A 422 -27.00 -9.83 16.68
C ALA A 422 -27.28 -8.58 15.81
N ASN A 423 -27.74 -7.46 16.37
CA ASN A 423 -27.88 -6.22 15.60
C ASN A 423 -26.52 -5.54 15.41
N GLU A 424 -25.76 -5.45 16.49
CA GLU A 424 -24.41 -4.86 16.53
C GLU A 424 -23.43 -5.57 15.60
N ILE A 425 -23.46 -6.90 15.61
CA ILE A 425 -22.59 -7.74 14.78
C ILE A 425 -23.04 -7.74 13.32
N ASN A 426 -24.33 -7.92 13.03
CA ASN A 426 -24.78 -8.13 11.65
C ASN A 426 -25.02 -6.83 10.86
N SER A 427 -25.07 -5.66 11.49
CA SER A 427 -25.37 -4.36 10.87
C SER A 427 -26.61 -4.40 9.96
N THR A 428 -27.80 -4.26 10.57
CA THR A 428 -29.07 -4.48 9.85
C THR A 428 -29.48 -3.35 8.90
N GLY A 429 -28.71 -2.25 8.87
CA GLY A 429 -28.98 -1.03 8.11
C GLY A 429 -27.94 -0.73 7.02
N THR A 430 -28.38 -0.19 5.87
CA THR A 430 -27.45 0.25 4.81
C THR A 430 -26.64 1.47 5.27
N GLY A 431 -25.38 1.24 5.66
CA GLY A 431 -24.46 2.26 6.15
C GLY A 431 -24.32 2.31 7.68
N ASP A 432 -24.85 1.32 8.41
CA ASP A 432 -24.57 1.16 9.84
C ASP A 432 -23.18 0.52 10.06
N PRO A 433 -22.35 1.05 10.96
CA PRO A 433 -21.13 0.37 11.38
C PRO A 433 -21.46 -0.84 12.26
N VAL A 434 -20.64 -1.89 12.16
CA VAL A 434 -20.59 -2.98 13.14
C VAL A 434 -20.09 -2.43 14.47
N THR A 435 -20.74 -2.79 15.58
CA THR A 435 -20.36 -2.37 16.93
C THR A 435 -19.96 -3.57 17.80
N ASP A 436 -19.42 -3.33 19.00
CA ASP A 436 -18.82 -4.35 19.87
C ASP A 436 -19.77 -4.64 21.05
N PRO A 437 -20.45 -5.81 21.10
CA PRO A 437 -21.46 -6.11 22.13
C PRO A 437 -20.95 -6.16 23.57
N ASN A 438 -19.63 -6.03 23.77
CA ASN A 438 -18.99 -6.02 25.08
C ASN A 438 -18.46 -4.63 25.48
N ASP A 439 -18.56 -3.60 24.62
CA ASP A 439 -18.23 -2.21 24.95
C ASP A 439 -19.50 -1.34 25.05
N PRO A 440 -20.00 -1.05 26.27
CA PRO A 440 -21.24 -0.29 26.49
C PRO A 440 -21.23 1.16 25.97
N CYS A 441 -20.11 1.63 25.43
CA CYS A 441 -19.99 2.92 24.76
C CYS A 441 -19.99 2.80 23.22
N ASN A 442 -19.83 1.60 22.68
CA ASN A 442 -19.78 1.28 21.25
C ASN A 442 -21.08 0.63 20.79
N TYR A 443 -22.12 1.44 20.61
CA TYR A 443 -23.45 1.02 20.12
C TYR A 443 -24.03 1.95 19.06
N ASN A 444 -25.01 1.51 18.28
CA ASN A 444 -25.73 2.35 17.31
C ASN A 444 -26.93 3.05 17.96
N THR A 445 -26.87 4.38 18.13
CA THR A 445 -27.92 5.17 18.81
C THR A 445 -29.30 5.10 18.14
N ALA A 446 -29.37 4.69 16.88
CA ALA A 446 -30.62 4.46 16.15
C ALA A 446 -31.27 3.11 16.45
N GLU A 447 -30.47 2.11 16.85
CA GLU A 447 -30.90 0.75 17.19
C GLU A 447 -31.19 0.61 18.70
N GLN A 448 -30.59 1.48 19.53
CA GLN A 448 -30.71 1.45 20.98
C GLN A 448 -32.16 1.59 21.50
N VAL A 449 -32.59 0.62 22.31
CA VAL A 449 -33.86 0.70 23.04
C VAL A 449 -33.60 1.18 24.46
N LEU A 450 -33.71 2.51 24.68
CA LEU A 450 -33.44 3.16 25.97
C LEU A 450 -34.23 2.60 27.19
N ALA A 451 -35.32 1.86 26.95
CA ALA A 451 -36.07 1.16 28.00
C ALA A 451 -35.39 -0.14 28.50
N ASN A 452 -34.51 -0.72 27.69
CA ASN A 452 -33.77 -1.97 27.96
C ASN A 452 -32.42 -1.71 28.65
N THR A 453 -31.79 -0.55 28.40
CA THR A 453 -30.53 -0.10 29.05
C THR A 453 -30.42 -0.50 30.52
N SER A 454 -29.32 -1.15 30.87
CA SER A 454 -29.01 -1.64 32.21
C SER A 454 -28.77 -0.52 33.22
N THR A 455 -28.80 -0.85 34.52
CA THR A 455 -28.41 0.10 35.58
C THR A 455 -26.91 0.37 35.63
N THR A 456 -26.11 -0.53 35.06
CA THR A 456 -24.67 -0.39 34.88
C THR A 456 -24.38 0.65 33.79
N TRP A 457 -24.94 0.47 32.59
CA TRP A 457 -24.82 1.43 31.48
C TRP A 457 -25.24 2.84 31.88
N LYS A 458 -26.39 2.99 32.56
CA LYS A 458 -26.87 4.30 33.08
C LYS A 458 -25.94 4.98 34.09
N ALA A 459 -24.96 4.25 34.64
CA ALA A 459 -23.96 4.75 35.58
C ALA A 459 -22.57 4.92 34.97
N LEU A 460 -22.37 4.55 33.69
CA LEU A 460 -21.19 4.89 32.92
C LEU A 460 -21.24 6.36 32.46
N ASP A 461 -20.07 6.83 32.05
CA ASP A 461 -19.76 8.16 31.52
C ASP A 461 -18.94 7.88 30.25
N CYS A 462 -19.63 7.69 29.13
CA CYS A 462 -19.05 7.11 27.92
C CYS A 462 -18.19 8.09 27.13
N ASP A 463 -18.63 9.34 27.05
CA ASP A 463 -17.92 10.42 26.38
C ASP A 463 -16.85 11.08 27.30
N LYS A 464 -16.95 10.82 28.61
CA LYS A 464 -16.04 11.23 29.70
C LYS A 464 -16.13 12.72 30.05
N ASP A 465 -17.29 13.34 29.84
CA ASP A 465 -17.56 14.72 30.19
C ASP A 465 -17.85 14.94 31.71
N GLY A 466 -18.13 13.85 32.43
CA GLY A 466 -18.32 13.85 33.89
C GLY A 466 -19.76 13.84 34.38
N ASN A 467 -20.77 13.77 33.49
CA ASN A 467 -22.12 13.36 33.84
C ASN A 467 -22.24 11.81 33.82
N ASN A 468 -23.42 11.24 33.56
CA ASN A 468 -23.53 9.80 33.30
C ASN A 468 -24.67 9.51 32.32
N ASN A 469 -24.54 8.45 31.52
CA ASN A 469 -25.43 8.11 30.38
C ASN A 469 -26.95 8.11 30.72
N GLY A 470 -27.33 7.94 31.99
CA GLY A 470 -28.72 8.00 32.46
C GLY A 470 -29.28 9.40 32.76
N THR A 471 -28.44 10.44 32.77
CA THR A 471 -28.81 11.86 32.95
C THR A 471 -28.27 12.79 31.85
N ASP A 472 -27.26 12.31 31.13
CA ASP A 472 -26.60 12.81 29.93
C ASP A 472 -27.54 13.00 28.71
N PRO A 473 -27.61 14.22 28.14
CA PRO A 473 -28.27 14.47 26.86
C PRO A 473 -27.62 13.90 25.60
N ASN A 474 -26.29 13.71 25.54
CA ASN A 474 -25.56 13.18 24.37
C ASN A 474 -24.50 12.11 24.74
N PRO A 475 -24.88 10.86 25.11
CA PRO A 475 -24.00 9.84 25.74
C PRO A 475 -22.84 9.22 24.94
N LYS A 476 -22.34 9.93 23.94
CA LYS A 476 -21.19 9.60 23.09
C LYS A 476 -20.34 10.83 22.72
N VAL A 477 -20.79 12.07 22.92
CA VAL A 477 -20.12 13.27 22.39
C VAL A 477 -20.23 14.46 23.36
N PRO A 478 -19.10 14.93 23.92
CA PRO A 478 -19.10 16.02 24.89
C PRO A 478 -19.49 17.32 24.21
N THR A 479 -20.56 17.96 24.68
CA THR A 479 -21.22 19.05 23.96
C THR A 479 -21.43 20.30 24.81
N ALA A 480 -20.92 21.45 24.35
CA ALA A 480 -21.17 22.76 24.91
C ALA A 480 -22.01 23.63 23.95
N VAL A 481 -22.98 24.39 24.49
CA VAL A 481 -24.02 25.09 23.74
C VAL A 481 -24.04 26.57 24.12
N GLY A 482 -24.01 27.46 23.12
CA GLY A 482 -23.84 28.91 23.36
C GLY A 482 -24.99 29.62 24.10
N ASP A 483 -24.62 30.55 24.98
CA ASP A 483 -25.53 31.31 25.86
C ASP A 483 -25.78 32.77 25.43
N VAL A 484 -26.73 33.43 26.13
CA VAL A 484 -27.04 34.86 25.97
C VAL A 484 -27.10 35.59 27.31
N LEU A 485 -26.48 36.77 27.38
CA LEU A 485 -26.47 37.66 28.54
C LEU A 485 -26.85 39.10 28.13
N THR A 486 -27.64 39.79 28.93
CA THR A 486 -27.78 41.26 28.83
C THR A 486 -27.06 41.89 30.01
N ALA A 487 -26.11 42.79 29.76
CA ALA A 487 -25.25 43.37 30.78
C ALA A 487 -25.54 44.87 30.98
N THR A 488 -25.58 45.30 32.24
CA THR A 488 -25.78 46.72 32.60
C THR A 488 -24.45 47.36 32.97
N LEU A 489 -24.12 48.50 32.35
CA LEU A 489 -22.84 49.19 32.54
C LEU A 489 -22.54 49.47 34.02
N GLY A 490 -21.29 49.27 34.42
CA GLY A 490 -20.83 49.51 35.80
C GLY A 490 -21.33 48.49 36.85
N THR A 491 -22.04 47.43 36.44
CA THR A 491 -22.57 46.40 37.35
C THR A 491 -22.19 44.98 36.89
N THR A 492 -21.99 44.07 37.83
CA THR A 492 -21.76 42.66 37.52
C THR A 492 -23.06 42.01 37.04
N SER A 493 -23.04 41.48 35.82
CA SER A 493 -24.12 40.70 35.23
C SER A 493 -23.67 39.24 35.10
N THR A 494 -24.58 38.27 35.28
CA THR A 494 -24.24 36.84 35.40
C THR A 494 -25.13 35.94 34.57
N VAL A 495 -24.57 34.89 33.97
CA VAL A 495 -25.28 33.79 33.31
C VAL A 495 -24.67 32.46 33.79
N ASN A 496 -25.47 31.39 33.87
CA ASN A 496 -24.94 30.04 34.07
C ASN A 496 -24.74 29.43 32.70
N VAL A 497 -23.52 29.03 32.35
CA VAL A 497 -23.19 28.47 31.04
C VAL A 497 -23.39 26.96 30.99
N LEU A 498 -23.39 26.28 32.14
CA LEU A 498 -23.52 24.82 32.23
C LEU A 498 -24.99 24.33 32.35
N THR A 499 -25.99 25.17 32.06
CA THR A 499 -27.41 24.76 32.18
C THR A 499 -27.98 24.04 30.95
N ASN A 500 -27.25 24.12 29.85
CA ASN A 500 -27.59 23.64 28.51
C ASN A 500 -26.40 22.94 27.84
N ASP A 501 -25.28 22.86 28.55
CA ASP A 501 -24.11 22.04 28.22
C ASP A 501 -24.31 20.65 28.84
N ASP A 502 -23.57 19.68 28.32
CA ASP A 502 -23.51 18.33 28.85
C ASP A 502 -22.78 18.27 30.22
N PHE A 503 -21.79 19.15 30.40
CA PHE A 503 -20.85 19.14 31.51
C PHE A 503 -21.46 19.49 32.88
N VAL A 504 -21.25 18.62 33.88
CA VAL A 504 -21.66 18.89 35.27
C VAL A 504 -20.78 19.95 35.93
N ALA A 505 -21.37 20.91 36.63
CA ALA A 505 -20.64 21.84 37.50
C ALA A 505 -20.03 21.11 38.72
N GLY A 506 -18.73 21.26 38.96
CA GLY A 506 -18.06 20.50 40.01
C GLY A 506 -16.56 20.79 40.19
N ALA A 507 -15.96 20.11 41.18
CA ALA A 507 -14.54 20.27 41.51
C ALA A 507 -13.59 19.69 40.45
N ASN A 508 -14.10 18.84 39.56
CA ASN A 508 -13.38 18.25 38.44
C ASN A 508 -13.60 19.04 37.14
N THR A 509 -14.42 20.09 37.15
CA THR A 509 -14.78 20.84 35.95
C THR A 509 -13.92 22.09 35.88
N THR A 510 -13.44 22.47 34.70
CA THR A 510 -12.74 23.74 34.48
C THR A 510 -13.36 24.50 33.33
N ILE A 511 -13.69 25.78 33.55
CA ILE A 511 -14.19 26.68 32.51
C ILE A 511 -13.16 27.80 32.32
N THR A 512 -12.70 27.99 31.08
CA THR A 512 -11.62 28.94 30.76
C THR A 512 -12.01 29.82 29.57
N LYS A 513 -11.68 31.12 29.62
CA LYS A 513 -11.85 32.02 28.46
C LYS A 513 -10.75 31.70 27.44
N THR A 514 -11.12 31.22 26.27
CA THR A 514 -10.22 30.97 25.14
C THR A 514 -10.26 32.09 24.10
N GLY A 515 -11.32 32.91 24.07
CA GLY A 515 -11.42 34.03 23.13
C GLY A 515 -12.63 34.94 23.31
N GLY A 516 -13.05 35.58 22.21
CA GLY A 516 -14.19 36.49 22.15
C GLY A 516 -13.82 37.99 22.15
N THR A 517 -14.81 38.83 21.88
CA THR A 517 -14.66 40.28 21.68
C THR A 517 -14.88 41.14 22.94
N ALA A 518 -15.30 40.55 24.06
CA ALA A 518 -15.47 41.25 25.33
C ALA A 518 -14.12 41.64 25.96
N GLY A 519 -13.89 42.94 26.14
CA GLY A 519 -12.75 43.54 26.82
C GLY A 519 -12.96 43.82 28.31
N GLY A 520 -14.21 43.81 28.78
CA GLY A 520 -14.55 43.86 30.20
C GLY A 520 -14.08 42.64 31.01
N THR A 521 -14.24 42.73 32.33
CA THR A 521 -13.76 41.68 33.25
C THR A 521 -14.69 40.47 33.20
N VAL A 522 -14.14 39.30 32.87
CA VAL A 522 -14.84 38.00 32.84
C VAL A 522 -14.25 37.09 33.91
N THR A 523 -15.10 36.42 34.68
CA THR A 523 -14.70 35.37 35.64
C THR A 523 -15.70 34.21 35.61
N PHE A 524 -15.21 32.97 35.68
CA PHE A 524 -16.03 31.77 35.79
C PHE A 524 -15.93 31.15 37.19
N ASP A 525 -17.02 30.59 37.68
CA ASP A 525 -17.05 29.70 38.85
C ASP A 525 -17.36 28.26 38.39
N PRO A 526 -16.36 27.36 38.30
CA PRO A 526 -16.57 25.99 37.86
C PRO A 526 -17.43 25.14 38.82
N LEU A 527 -17.59 25.56 40.09
CA LEU A 527 -18.41 24.84 41.06
C LEU A 527 -19.91 25.09 40.86
N THR A 528 -20.28 26.13 40.10
CA THR A 528 -21.69 26.51 39.87
C THR A 528 -22.06 26.71 38.40
N GLY A 529 -21.07 26.77 37.49
CA GLY A 529 -21.25 27.10 36.08
C GLY A 529 -21.47 28.60 35.81
N LEU A 530 -21.41 29.45 36.84
CA LEU A 530 -21.68 30.89 36.69
C LEU A 530 -20.52 31.64 36.03
N MET A 531 -20.78 32.21 34.86
CA MET A 531 -20.00 33.28 34.27
C MET A 531 -20.48 34.63 34.80
N SER A 532 -19.54 35.46 35.24
CA SER A 532 -19.77 36.87 35.60
C SER A 532 -19.04 37.80 34.63
N TYR A 533 -19.70 38.89 34.26
CA TYR A 533 -19.14 39.93 33.37
C TYR A 533 -19.42 41.34 33.89
N ILE A 534 -18.40 42.20 33.83
CA ILE A 534 -18.50 43.65 34.09
C ILE A 534 -18.03 44.37 32.82
N PRO A 535 -18.92 45.07 32.08
CA PRO A 535 -18.55 45.81 30.88
C PRO A 535 -17.62 47.00 31.18
N LEU A 536 -16.71 47.32 30.24
CA LEU A 536 -16.04 48.62 30.23
C LEU A 536 -17.00 49.72 29.73
N ALA A 537 -16.74 50.98 30.11
CA ALA A 537 -17.47 52.13 29.58
C ALA A 537 -17.40 52.23 28.04
N SER A 538 -16.31 51.77 27.42
CA SER A 538 -16.14 51.70 25.96
C SER A 538 -16.93 50.58 25.27
N GLU A 539 -17.72 49.79 26.01
CA GLU A 539 -18.54 48.70 25.46
C GLU A 539 -20.06 49.04 25.44
N GLU A 540 -20.44 50.22 25.94
CA GLU A 540 -21.82 50.72 25.92
C GLU A 540 -22.39 50.77 24.48
N GLY A 541 -23.64 50.36 24.31
CA GLY A 541 -24.29 50.29 22.99
C GLY A 541 -23.83 49.18 22.07
N THR A 542 -22.95 48.27 22.51
CA THR A 542 -22.38 47.21 21.65
C THR A 542 -22.89 45.81 22.02
N THR A 543 -22.72 44.86 21.08
CA THR A 543 -22.79 43.42 21.37
C THR A 543 -21.39 42.84 21.40
N LYS A 544 -21.08 42.06 22.44
CA LYS A 544 -19.80 41.41 22.69
C LYS A 544 -19.96 39.89 22.73
N THR A 545 -18.85 39.18 22.64
CA THR A 545 -18.79 37.72 22.75
C THR A 545 -17.71 37.28 23.73
N VAL A 546 -17.92 36.14 24.38
CA VAL A 546 -16.92 35.41 25.14
C VAL A 546 -16.91 33.99 24.63
N ILE A 547 -15.76 33.51 24.17
CA ILE A 547 -15.57 32.10 23.80
C ILE A 547 -14.94 31.42 25.02
N TYR A 548 -15.57 30.34 25.48
CA TYR A 548 -15.09 29.53 26.59
C TYR A 548 -14.80 28.10 26.15
N ASN A 549 -13.90 27.45 26.89
CA ASN A 549 -13.62 26.03 26.82
C ASN A 549 -13.92 25.43 28.20
N VAL A 550 -14.84 24.48 28.23
CA VAL A 550 -15.18 23.67 29.41
C VAL A 550 -14.49 22.31 29.30
N CYS A 551 -13.97 21.77 30.40
CA CYS A 551 -13.33 20.46 30.43
C CYS A 551 -13.68 19.66 31.69
N ASN A 552 -13.78 18.33 31.53
CA ASN A 552 -13.63 17.38 32.61
C ASN A 552 -12.15 17.07 32.87
N THR A 553 -11.72 17.34 34.10
CA THR A 553 -10.34 17.15 34.55
C THR A 553 -10.15 15.90 35.41
N ALA A 554 -11.21 15.12 35.65
CA ALA A 554 -11.12 13.81 36.30
C ALA A 554 -10.45 12.75 35.42
N VAL A 555 -10.47 12.95 34.10
CA VAL A 555 -9.97 12.04 33.08
C VAL A 555 -8.67 12.54 32.45
N THR A 556 -7.91 11.66 31.81
CA THR A 556 -6.61 11.97 31.19
C THR A 556 -6.46 11.22 29.87
N PRO A 557 -6.29 11.92 28.72
CA PRO A 557 -6.35 13.37 28.55
C PRO A 557 -7.70 13.96 28.98
N GLN A 558 -7.72 15.27 29.26
CA GLN A 558 -8.94 15.98 29.66
C GLN A 558 -9.89 16.05 28.46
N VAL A 559 -11.16 15.74 28.69
CA VAL A 559 -12.22 15.89 27.68
C VAL A 559 -12.77 17.30 27.77
N CYS A 560 -12.91 17.98 26.64
CA CYS A 560 -13.29 19.39 26.57
C CYS A 560 -14.17 19.68 25.35
N ASP A 561 -15.01 20.72 25.44
CA ASP A 561 -15.65 21.36 24.30
C ASP A 561 -15.74 22.89 24.47
N THR A 562 -16.06 23.61 23.38
CA THR A 562 -16.05 25.07 23.29
C THR A 562 -17.37 25.68 22.85
N ALA A 563 -17.83 26.70 23.57
CA ALA A 563 -19.06 27.44 23.25
C ALA A 563 -18.90 28.96 23.41
N ILE A 564 -19.94 29.71 23.02
CA ILE A 564 -19.92 31.17 22.88
C ILE A 564 -21.07 31.80 23.66
N VAL A 565 -20.74 32.70 24.59
CA VAL A 565 -21.71 33.60 25.25
C VAL A 565 -21.82 34.91 24.46
N THR A 566 -23.04 35.27 24.05
CA THR A 566 -23.35 36.55 23.38
C THR A 566 -23.90 37.57 24.38
N ILE A 567 -23.33 38.79 24.41
CA ILE A 567 -23.60 39.79 25.45
C ILE A 567 -24.07 41.11 24.84
N THR A 568 -25.19 41.67 25.28
CA THR A 568 -25.72 42.98 24.80
C THR A 568 -25.69 44.06 25.90
N ILE A 569 -25.28 45.28 25.56
CA ILE A 569 -25.15 46.43 26.49
C ILE A 569 -25.92 47.65 25.92
N PRO A 570 -26.94 48.23 26.61
CA PRO A 570 -27.74 49.39 26.14
C PRO A 570 -27.02 50.75 26.19
N LEU A 571 -27.70 51.84 25.75
CA LEU A 571 -27.24 53.26 25.71
C LEU A 571 -28.16 54.22 26.48
N ASP A 572 -27.60 55.32 27.02
CA ASP A 572 -28.30 56.47 27.62
C ASP A 572 -28.23 57.77 26.75
N PRO A 573 -29.31 58.56 26.56
CA PRO A 573 -29.35 59.71 25.62
C PRO A 573 -28.90 61.09 26.17
N ASP A 574 -28.69 62.03 25.26
CA ASP A 574 -28.41 63.47 25.42
C ASP A 574 -29.21 64.18 24.30
N THR A 575 -30.13 65.08 24.69
CA THR A 575 -31.20 65.59 23.82
C THR A 575 -30.84 66.89 23.09
N ASP A 576 -30.00 67.76 23.68
CA ASP A 576 -29.65 69.06 23.08
C ASP A 576 -28.18 69.18 22.63
N GLY A 577 -27.35 68.21 23.03
CA GLY A 577 -25.97 68.11 22.62
C GLY A 577 -25.01 69.01 23.39
N ASP A 578 -25.38 69.53 24.57
CA ASP A 578 -24.44 70.19 25.49
C ASP A 578 -23.46 69.22 26.19
N GLY A 579 -23.55 67.92 25.90
CA GLY A 579 -22.70 66.88 26.46
C GLY A 579 -23.03 66.49 27.90
N VAL A 580 -24.11 67.01 28.47
CA VAL A 580 -24.67 66.55 29.74
C VAL A 580 -25.78 65.52 29.43
N PRO A 581 -25.80 64.34 30.07
CA PRO A 581 -26.90 63.40 29.93
C PRO A 581 -28.23 64.00 30.42
N ASP A 582 -29.34 63.75 29.70
CA ASP A 582 -30.70 64.20 30.08
C ASP A 582 -31.04 63.91 31.56
N SER A 583 -30.53 62.78 32.05
CA SER A 583 -30.72 62.27 33.42
C SER A 583 -29.96 63.06 34.50
N VAL A 584 -28.87 63.75 34.13
CA VAL A 584 -28.03 64.58 35.00
C VAL A 584 -28.56 66.01 35.05
N GLU A 585 -28.92 66.58 33.90
CA GLU A 585 -29.52 67.92 33.81
C GLU A 585 -30.84 68.05 34.57
N THR A 586 -31.71 67.03 34.41
CA THR A 586 -32.97 66.93 35.15
C THR A 586 -32.75 66.88 36.67
N ALA A 587 -31.54 66.50 37.13
CA ALA A 587 -31.18 66.41 38.54
C ALA A 587 -30.50 67.67 39.11
N ASN A 588 -29.75 68.44 38.31
CA ASN A 588 -29.04 69.65 38.75
C ASN A 588 -29.82 70.96 38.47
N GLY A 589 -30.77 70.95 37.53
CA GLY A 589 -31.62 72.10 37.18
C GLY A 589 -31.16 72.93 35.98
N THR A 590 -30.25 72.41 35.14
CA THR A 590 -30.05 72.89 33.77
C THR A 590 -31.25 72.47 32.87
N ASN A 591 -31.25 72.85 31.60
CA ASN A 591 -32.40 72.66 30.71
C ASN A 591 -32.02 71.76 29.52
N PRO A 592 -32.56 70.51 29.42
CA PRO A 592 -32.21 69.51 28.39
C PRO A 592 -32.60 69.81 26.93
N ASN A 593 -32.71 71.09 26.59
CA ASN A 593 -33.20 71.63 25.32
C ASN A 593 -32.57 73.02 25.00
N ASP A 594 -31.49 73.44 25.68
CA ASP A 594 -30.84 74.75 25.54
C ASP A 594 -29.32 74.69 25.82
N ALA A 595 -28.54 74.52 24.77
CA ALA A 595 -27.10 74.29 24.85
C ALA A 595 -26.20 75.50 25.25
N CYS A 596 -26.75 76.68 25.61
CA CYS A 596 -26.00 77.71 26.38
C CYS A 596 -26.33 77.62 27.89
N SER A 597 -27.12 76.64 28.35
CA SER A 597 -27.70 76.56 29.72
C SER A 597 -27.08 75.46 30.60
N TYR A 598 -25.77 75.25 30.51
CA TYR A 598 -25.05 74.15 31.17
C TYR A 598 -24.13 74.58 32.32
N ASN A 599 -23.63 73.61 33.10
CA ASN A 599 -22.48 73.78 33.99
C ASN A 599 -21.29 72.99 33.42
N VAL A 600 -20.14 73.64 33.20
CA VAL A 600 -18.91 73.01 32.65
C VAL A 600 -18.48 71.74 33.40
N ALA A 601 -18.78 71.63 34.70
CA ALA A 601 -18.40 70.50 35.54
C ALA A 601 -19.26 69.24 35.37
N ASP A 602 -20.45 69.33 34.75
CA ASP A 602 -21.41 68.23 34.65
C ASP A 602 -21.36 67.50 33.28
N ILE A 603 -20.57 68.02 32.33
CA ILE A 603 -20.44 67.52 30.96
C ILE A 603 -19.65 66.19 30.95
N THR A 604 -20.30 65.12 30.47
CA THR A 604 -19.78 63.74 30.53
C THR A 604 -19.96 62.92 29.25
N LYS A 605 -20.74 63.43 28.29
CA LYS A 605 -20.86 62.97 26.90
C LYS A 605 -20.19 64.00 25.97
N PRO A 606 -19.85 63.64 24.72
CA PRO A 606 -19.25 64.60 23.79
C PRO A 606 -20.26 65.69 23.42
N ILE A 607 -19.95 66.96 23.69
CA ILE A 607 -20.74 68.10 23.19
C ILE A 607 -20.90 67.95 21.66
N THR A 608 -22.14 67.97 21.18
CA THR A 608 -22.48 67.99 19.75
C THR A 608 -23.07 69.33 19.29
N SER A 609 -23.46 70.20 20.24
CA SER A 609 -23.78 71.60 19.99
C SER A 609 -22.60 72.38 19.38
N THR A 610 -22.93 73.41 18.59
CA THR A 610 -21.98 74.25 17.84
C THR A 610 -22.26 75.74 18.04
N VAL A 611 -22.77 76.12 19.21
CA VAL A 611 -23.07 77.51 19.55
C VAL A 611 -21.80 78.19 20.11
N ASP A 612 -21.66 79.48 19.78
CA ASP A 612 -20.72 80.44 20.36
C ASP A 612 -21.59 81.45 21.12
N CYS A 613 -21.53 81.43 22.46
CA CYS A 613 -22.37 82.26 23.31
C CYS A 613 -21.75 83.66 23.62
N ASP A 614 -20.56 83.99 23.09
CA ASP A 614 -19.75 85.16 23.46
C ASP A 614 -19.40 86.10 22.27
N GLY A 615 -19.15 85.53 21.09
CA GLY A 615 -18.93 86.23 19.82
C GLY A 615 -17.47 86.49 19.45
N ASP A 616 -16.48 85.85 20.09
CA ASP A 616 -15.06 85.89 19.68
C ASP A 616 -14.74 84.97 18.49
N GLY A 617 -15.67 84.08 18.13
CA GLY A 617 -15.54 83.14 17.02
C GLY A 617 -15.11 81.72 17.41
N VAL A 618 -14.91 81.42 18.69
CA VAL A 618 -14.78 80.05 19.19
C VAL A 618 -16.15 79.56 19.66
N THR A 619 -16.55 78.32 19.33
CA THR A 619 -17.75 77.73 19.95
C THR A 619 -17.43 77.28 21.38
N ASP A 620 -18.38 77.37 22.31
CA ASP A 620 -18.26 76.87 23.69
C ASP A 620 -17.63 75.46 23.78
N LYS A 621 -18.01 74.57 22.84
CA LYS A 621 -17.41 73.22 22.69
C LYS A 621 -15.88 73.22 22.58
N ASN A 622 -15.33 74.14 21.79
CA ASN A 622 -13.92 74.22 21.44
C ASN A 622 -13.11 75.06 22.44
N GLU A 623 -13.78 75.87 23.26
CA GLU A 623 -13.20 76.48 24.47
C GLU A 623 -13.16 75.48 25.63
N ILE A 624 -14.16 74.59 25.73
CA ILE A 624 -14.21 73.55 26.79
C ILE A 624 -13.34 72.33 26.45
N TYR A 625 -13.24 71.95 25.16
CA TYR A 625 -12.52 70.76 24.69
C TYR A 625 -11.49 71.05 23.58
N GLY A 626 -10.86 72.22 23.62
CA GLY A 626 -9.81 72.63 22.67
C GLY A 626 -8.58 71.69 22.63
N PRO A 627 -7.68 71.87 21.63
CA PRO A 627 -6.68 70.85 21.24
C PRO A 627 -5.73 70.32 22.32
N ASP A 628 -5.55 71.05 23.44
CA ASP A 628 -4.63 70.69 24.53
C ASP A 628 -5.30 69.89 25.66
N GLY A 629 -6.64 69.73 25.63
CA GLY A 629 -7.34 68.56 26.16
C GLY A 629 -7.17 68.17 27.64
N VAL A 630 -7.32 69.10 28.60
CA VAL A 630 -7.50 68.74 30.04
C VAL A 630 -8.55 69.62 30.74
N ILE A 631 -9.55 68.97 31.35
CA ILE A 631 -10.70 69.55 32.09
C ILE A 631 -10.32 70.45 33.30
N THR A 632 -9.03 70.67 33.57
CA THR A 632 -8.55 71.53 34.65
C THR A 632 -7.40 72.47 34.24
N GLY A 633 -7.59 73.20 33.14
CA GLY A 633 -7.24 74.61 33.02
C GLY A 633 -5.93 75.02 32.31
N THR A 634 -5.86 76.34 32.07
CA THR A 634 -4.72 77.17 31.64
C THR A 634 -4.48 77.46 30.15
N ASP A 635 -5.46 77.26 29.27
CA ASP A 635 -5.46 77.91 27.94
C ASP A 635 -5.69 79.43 28.01
N GLY A 636 -6.46 79.88 29.01
CA GLY A 636 -6.63 81.31 29.32
C GLY A 636 -7.72 82.01 28.50
N THR A 637 -8.49 81.26 27.72
CA THR A 637 -9.71 81.74 27.08
C THR A 637 -10.90 81.60 28.04
N ASP A 638 -11.91 82.44 27.87
CA ASP A 638 -13.11 82.48 28.72
C ASP A 638 -14.32 82.62 27.78
N PRO A 639 -15.27 81.66 27.77
CA PRO A 639 -16.42 81.59 26.84
C PRO A 639 -17.47 82.70 27.02
N LYS A 640 -17.02 83.86 27.52
CA LYS A 640 -17.75 85.06 27.96
C LYS A 640 -16.89 86.35 27.83
N ASN A 641 -15.68 86.31 27.26
CA ASN A 641 -14.81 87.48 27.06
C ASN A 641 -14.00 87.51 25.73
N ALA A 642 -14.57 88.14 24.69
CA ALA A 642 -13.98 88.35 23.36
C ALA A 642 -12.69 89.21 23.19
N CYS A 643 -11.89 89.40 24.26
CA CYS A 643 -10.47 89.80 24.18
C CYS A 643 -9.54 88.74 24.80
N SER A 644 -10.10 87.65 25.32
CA SER A 644 -9.41 86.52 25.95
C SER A 644 -9.50 85.34 24.99
N LEU A 645 -8.97 85.52 23.78
CA LEU A 645 -9.10 84.58 22.67
C LEU A 645 -7.74 84.02 22.27
N ASN A 646 -7.72 82.78 21.83
CA ASN A 646 -6.57 82.19 21.16
C ASN A 646 -6.96 81.99 19.69
N LEU A 647 -6.25 82.69 18.80
CA LEU A 647 -6.55 82.77 17.37
C LEU A 647 -6.64 81.40 16.69
N SER A 648 -6.00 80.37 17.25
CA SER A 648 -6.02 78.98 16.75
C SER A 648 -7.29 78.18 17.08
N GLN A 649 -8.13 78.64 18.01
CA GLN A 649 -9.39 77.96 18.40
C GLN A 649 -10.61 78.47 17.61
N VAL A 650 -10.50 79.63 16.95
CA VAL A 650 -11.59 80.26 16.20
C VAL A 650 -12.09 79.32 15.10
N THR A 651 -13.39 79.02 15.14
CA THR A 651 -14.05 77.98 14.35
C THR A 651 -15.41 78.40 13.79
N VAL A 652 -15.96 79.53 14.25
CA VAL A 652 -17.13 80.22 13.73
C VAL A 652 -16.83 81.72 13.54
N THR A 653 -17.75 82.45 12.91
CA THR A 653 -17.52 83.87 12.55
C THR A 653 -17.62 84.77 13.79
N ALA A 654 -16.48 85.28 14.24
CA ALA A 654 -16.37 86.31 15.28
C ALA A 654 -17.21 87.55 14.97
N THR A 655 -17.68 88.27 15.99
CA THR A 655 -18.53 89.46 15.83
C THR A 655 -18.04 90.69 16.61
N SER A 656 -16.89 90.58 17.29
CA SER A 656 -16.29 91.62 18.15
C SER A 656 -15.59 92.77 17.39
N THR A 657 -16.04 94.02 17.59
CA THR A 657 -15.55 95.19 16.83
C THR A 657 -14.46 96.03 17.55
N GLY A 658 -13.53 95.39 18.24
CA GLY A 658 -12.36 96.04 18.90
C GLY A 658 -11.16 96.26 17.96
N ASP A 659 -10.09 96.88 18.46
CA ASP A 659 -8.71 96.97 17.89
C ASP A 659 -7.79 96.92 19.12
N CYS A 660 -6.90 95.93 19.20
CA CYS A 660 -6.17 95.61 20.44
C CYS A 660 -4.69 96.07 20.45
N ASP A 661 -4.01 96.23 19.30
CA ASP A 661 -2.58 96.59 19.23
C ASP A 661 -2.24 97.92 18.53
N GLY A 662 -3.15 98.51 17.75
CA GLY A 662 -2.94 99.76 17.02
C GLY A 662 -2.07 99.67 15.76
N ASP A 663 -2.01 98.51 15.12
CA ASP A 663 -1.56 98.31 13.74
C ASP A 663 -2.48 99.03 12.72
N GLY A 664 -3.76 99.21 13.05
CA GLY A 664 -4.80 99.84 12.24
C GLY A 664 -5.87 98.91 11.66
N VAL A 665 -5.97 97.65 12.12
CA VAL A 665 -7.03 96.67 11.81
C VAL A 665 -7.90 96.45 13.08
N THR A 666 -8.99 95.69 12.99
CA THR A 666 -9.93 95.45 14.10
C THR A 666 -10.08 93.95 14.35
N ASN A 667 -10.23 93.52 15.60
CA ASN A 667 -10.31 92.10 16.01
C ASN A 667 -11.18 91.24 15.07
N ALA A 668 -12.45 91.58 14.82
CA ALA A 668 -13.29 90.78 13.89
C ALA A 668 -12.82 90.80 12.42
N ASN A 669 -12.05 91.78 11.97
CA ASN A 669 -11.47 91.74 10.62
C ASN A 669 -10.20 90.86 10.61
N GLU A 670 -9.34 91.01 11.62
CA GLU A 670 -8.13 90.19 11.80
C GLU A 670 -8.45 88.70 12.01
N ILE A 671 -9.55 88.41 12.72
CA ILE A 671 -10.03 87.07 13.06
C ILE A 671 -10.82 86.45 11.90
N ASN A 672 -11.82 87.15 11.35
CA ASN A 672 -12.68 86.54 10.32
C ASN A 672 -12.07 86.56 8.91
N SER A 673 -11.13 87.46 8.67
CA SER A 673 -10.73 87.94 7.34
C SER A 673 -11.91 88.43 6.49
N THR A 674 -11.95 89.73 6.22
CA THR A 674 -13.01 90.34 5.40
C THR A 674 -12.78 90.24 3.89
N GLY A 675 -11.69 89.60 3.46
CA GLY A 675 -11.30 89.43 2.05
C GLY A 675 -10.80 88.02 1.72
N ILE A 676 -11.20 87.50 0.55
CA ILE A 676 -10.76 86.16 0.08
C ILE A 676 -9.24 86.18 -0.18
N GLY A 677 -8.46 85.56 0.72
CA GLY A 677 -7.00 85.48 0.65
C GLY A 677 -6.29 85.90 1.95
N ASP A 678 -7.00 86.62 2.81
CA ASP A 678 -6.65 86.96 4.20
C ASP A 678 -5.86 85.95 5.06
N PRO A 679 -4.60 86.14 5.45
CA PRO A 679 -4.07 85.45 6.62
C PRO A 679 -4.65 86.09 7.89
N VAL A 680 -5.23 85.26 8.76
CA VAL A 680 -5.73 85.65 10.09
C VAL A 680 -4.55 86.21 10.90
N THR A 681 -4.73 87.38 11.53
CA THR A 681 -3.66 88.07 12.26
C THR A 681 -3.92 88.18 13.76
N ASP A 682 -2.85 88.29 14.56
CA ASP A 682 -2.98 88.39 16.02
C ASP A 682 -3.30 89.83 16.40
N PRO A 683 -4.49 90.12 16.96
CA PRO A 683 -4.88 91.48 17.36
C PRO A 683 -4.00 92.12 18.43
N ASN A 684 -2.96 91.43 18.92
CA ASN A 684 -2.11 91.85 20.03
C ASN A 684 -0.62 92.06 19.68
N ASP A 685 -0.18 91.84 18.43
CA ASP A 685 1.22 92.04 18.00
C ASP A 685 1.36 93.01 16.81
N PRO A 686 1.89 94.22 17.01
CA PRO A 686 1.98 95.25 15.97
C PRO A 686 3.00 94.92 14.85
N CYS A 687 3.74 93.82 14.96
CA CYS A 687 4.53 93.26 13.86
C CYS A 687 3.80 92.13 13.12
N ASN A 688 2.66 91.65 13.60
CA ASN A 688 1.88 90.52 13.10
C ASN A 688 0.52 90.92 12.50
N TYR A 689 0.50 91.97 11.69
CA TYR A 689 -0.68 92.47 10.98
C TYR A 689 -0.75 92.00 9.51
N ASN A 690 -1.96 92.02 8.94
CA ASN A 690 -2.20 91.85 7.50
C ASN A 690 -2.07 93.20 6.76
N THR A 691 -1.09 93.29 5.86
CA THR A 691 -0.80 94.48 5.04
C THR A 691 -1.96 94.92 4.12
N ALA A 692 -2.90 94.03 3.76
CA ALA A 692 -4.02 94.34 2.87
C ALA A 692 -5.22 94.98 3.59
N GLU A 693 -5.54 94.53 4.80
CA GLU A 693 -6.59 95.10 5.65
C GLU A 693 -6.09 96.28 6.50
N GLN A 694 -4.77 96.40 6.70
CA GLN A 694 -4.13 97.52 7.39
C GLN A 694 -4.49 98.87 6.78
N VAL A 695 -5.27 99.66 7.52
CA VAL A 695 -5.54 101.04 7.15
C VAL A 695 -4.32 101.88 7.54
N LEU A 696 -3.44 102.14 6.57
CA LEU A 696 -2.18 102.90 6.76
C LEU A 696 -2.35 104.36 7.27
N ALA A 697 -3.58 104.84 7.41
CA ALA A 697 -3.91 106.11 8.08
C ALA A 697 -4.23 105.96 9.58
N ASN A 698 -4.57 104.74 10.02
CA ASN A 698 -4.87 104.35 11.39
C ASN A 698 -3.63 103.78 12.11
N THR A 699 -2.68 103.17 11.37
CA THR A 699 -1.36 102.73 11.89
C THR A 699 -0.73 103.76 12.83
N SER A 700 -0.26 103.34 13.99
CA SER A 700 0.44 104.23 14.94
C SER A 700 1.74 104.82 14.36
N THR A 701 2.15 106.01 14.83
CA THR A 701 3.43 106.64 14.43
C THR A 701 4.67 105.85 14.86
N THR A 702 4.50 104.96 15.83
CA THR A 702 5.51 104.01 16.34
C THR A 702 5.82 102.91 15.34
N TRP A 703 4.83 102.48 14.55
CA TRP A 703 4.96 101.38 13.59
C TRP A 703 5.91 101.69 12.42
N LYS A 704 5.84 102.92 11.87
CA LYS A 704 6.52 103.31 10.62
C LYS A 704 8.02 103.63 10.72
N ALA A 705 8.58 103.67 11.92
CA ALA A 705 9.99 103.99 12.15
C ALA A 705 10.84 102.76 12.51
N LEU A 706 10.23 101.57 12.44
CA LEU A 706 10.88 100.30 12.68
C LEU A 706 11.65 99.83 11.44
N ASP A 707 12.67 99.04 11.75
CA ASP A 707 13.41 98.15 10.88
C ASP A 707 13.25 96.80 11.61
N CYS A 708 12.18 96.09 11.24
CA CYS A 708 11.72 94.93 11.98
C CYS A 708 12.68 93.75 11.82
N ASP A 709 13.30 93.63 10.64
CA ASP A 709 14.02 92.45 10.17
C ASP A 709 15.56 92.60 10.24
N LYS A 710 16.06 93.85 10.06
CA LYS A 710 17.45 94.30 10.23
C LYS A 710 18.44 93.79 9.19
N ASP A 711 17.98 93.44 7.99
CA ASP A 711 18.84 92.99 6.89
C ASP A 711 19.79 94.10 6.35
N GLY A 712 19.45 95.38 6.57
CA GLY A 712 20.11 96.54 5.98
C GLY A 712 19.19 97.59 5.32
N ASN A 713 17.88 97.35 5.22
CA ASN A 713 16.88 98.26 4.66
C ASN A 713 15.98 98.86 5.80
N ASN A 714 14.66 99.15 5.63
CA ASN A 714 13.74 99.54 6.74
C ASN A 714 12.26 99.49 6.30
N ASN A 715 11.29 99.26 7.20
CA ASN A 715 9.87 99.00 6.90
C ASN A 715 9.18 99.98 5.90
N GLY A 716 9.67 101.20 5.73
CA GLY A 716 9.13 102.18 4.76
C GLY A 716 9.74 102.11 3.35
N THR A 717 10.79 101.30 3.17
CA THR A 717 11.57 101.11 1.93
C THR A 717 11.94 99.64 1.65
N ASP A 718 11.64 98.75 2.58
CA ASP A 718 11.89 97.31 2.61
C ASP A 718 10.86 96.52 1.76
N PRO A 719 11.28 95.57 0.91
CA PRO A 719 10.39 94.61 0.26
C PRO A 719 9.68 93.65 1.23
N ASN A 720 10.34 93.23 2.31
CA ASN A 720 9.84 92.29 3.32
C ASN A 720 9.99 92.83 4.77
N PRO A 721 9.16 93.82 5.20
CA PRO A 721 9.14 94.48 6.54
C PRO A 721 9.07 93.64 7.83
N LYS A 722 9.46 92.35 7.80
CA LYS A 722 9.37 91.40 8.92
C LYS A 722 10.50 90.34 8.97
N VAL A 723 11.19 89.96 7.87
CA VAL A 723 12.13 88.80 7.88
C VAL A 723 13.37 88.97 6.97
N PRO A 724 14.61 88.90 7.53
CA PRO A 724 15.83 89.00 6.73
C PRO A 724 16.09 87.66 6.04
N THR A 725 15.87 87.59 4.72
CA THR A 725 15.68 86.29 4.03
C THR A 725 16.77 85.97 3.01
N ALA A 726 17.41 84.81 3.14
CA ALA A 726 18.21 84.17 2.09
C ALA A 726 17.49 82.90 1.58
N VAL A 727 17.32 82.77 0.26
CA VAL A 727 16.47 81.75 -0.36
C VAL A 727 17.32 80.68 -1.03
N GLY A 728 17.20 79.44 -0.57
CA GLY A 728 18.00 78.31 -1.06
C GLY A 728 17.88 78.03 -2.56
N ASP A 729 19.03 77.76 -3.19
CA ASP A 729 19.13 77.45 -4.61
C ASP A 729 19.08 75.94 -4.93
N VAL A 730 18.90 75.63 -6.21
CA VAL A 730 18.98 74.26 -6.73
C VAL A 730 20.02 74.17 -7.84
N LEU A 731 20.81 73.10 -7.80
CA LEU A 731 21.81 72.75 -8.81
C LEU A 731 21.69 71.27 -9.18
N THR A 732 21.54 70.95 -10.46
CA THR A 732 21.72 69.56 -10.93
C THR A 732 23.17 69.40 -11.37
N ALA A 733 23.87 68.37 -10.88
CA ALA A 733 25.28 68.18 -11.15
C ALA A 733 25.55 66.81 -11.80
N THR A 734 26.24 66.81 -12.95
CA THR A 734 26.66 65.59 -13.63
C THR A 734 28.03 65.14 -13.11
N LEU A 735 28.13 63.84 -12.77
CA LEU A 735 29.35 63.24 -12.24
C LEU A 735 30.57 63.54 -13.12
N GLY A 736 31.65 64.03 -12.52
CA GLY A 736 32.91 64.36 -13.20
C GLY A 736 32.97 65.72 -13.91
N THR A 737 31.97 66.60 -13.78
CA THR A 737 31.96 67.93 -14.44
C THR A 737 31.63 69.09 -13.48
N THR A 738 32.02 70.32 -13.85
CA THR A 738 31.76 71.54 -13.04
C THR A 738 30.41 72.17 -13.37
N SER A 739 29.59 72.42 -12.35
CA SER A 739 28.27 73.06 -12.45
C SER A 739 28.22 74.35 -11.57
N THR A 740 27.38 75.35 -11.89
CA THR A 740 27.39 76.68 -11.25
C THR A 740 26.02 77.32 -11.06
N VAL A 741 25.83 78.15 -10.03
CA VAL A 741 24.58 78.88 -9.70
C VAL A 741 24.89 80.27 -9.07
N ASN A 742 23.97 81.24 -9.10
CA ASN A 742 24.10 82.53 -8.38
C ASN A 742 23.13 82.51 -7.18
N VAL A 743 23.65 82.82 -5.99
CA VAL A 743 23.02 82.56 -4.69
C VAL A 743 22.57 83.83 -3.95
N LEU A 744 22.58 85.00 -4.62
CA LEU A 744 22.12 86.29 -4.04
C LEU A 744 21.04 87.01 -4.87
N THR A 745 20.57 86.42 -5.97
CA THR A 745 19.63 87.11 -6.89
C THR A 745 18.18 87.14 -6.40
N ASN A 746 17.90 86.39 -5.34
CA ASN A 746 16.61 86.03 -4.77
C ASN A 746 16.61 86.20 -3.24
N ASP A 747 17.67 86.81 -2.71
CA ASP A 747 17.89 87.11 -1.30
C ASP A 747 17.60 88.59 -1.02
N ASP A 748 17.15 88.92 0.18
CA ASP A 748 16.99 90.32 0.65
C ASP A 748 18.35 91.02 0.85
N PHE A 749 19.42 90.24 0.97
CA PHE A 749 20.78 90.73 1.18
C PHE A 749 21.38 91.44 -0.05
N VAL A 750 21.47 92.76 0.02
CA VAL A 750 22.09 93.58 -1.04
C VAL A 750 23.57 93.23 -1.23
N ALA A 751 23.96 92.81 -2.44
CA ALA A 751 25.36 92.53 -2.78
C ALA A 751 26.24 93.80 -2.71
N GLY A 752 27.37 93.73 -1.99
CA GLY A 752 28.27 94.88 -1.84
C GLY A 752 29.43 94.67 -0.87
N ALA A 753 30.17 95.74 -0.58
CA ALA A 753 31.37 95.69 0.27
C ALA A 753 31.11 95.34 1.75
N ASN A 754 29.85 95.39 2.18
CA ASN A 754 29.42 95.00 3.53
C ASN A 754 28.84 93.58 3.56
N THR A 755 28.88 92.84 2.44
CA THR A 755 28.22 91.54 2.26
C THR A 755 29.27 90.45 2.15
N THR A 756 29.07 89.33 2.85
CA THR A 756 29.99 88.18 2.79
C THR A 756 29.20 86.89 2.55
N ILE A 757 29.75 85.99 1.72
CA ILE A 757 29.19 84.66 1.46
C ILE A 757 30.25 83.62 1.85
N THR A 758 29.88 82.63 2.65
CA THR A 758 30.82 81.59 3.13
C THR A 758 30.18 80.21 3.16
N LYS A 759 30.91 79.15 2.77
CA LYS A 759 30.47 77.76 3.02
C LYS A 759 30.56 77.49 4.52
N THR A 760 29.44 77.20 5.14
CA THR A 760 29.35 76.87 6.58
C THR A 760 29.08 75.38 6.83
N GLY A 761 28.59 74.64 5.83
CA GLY A 761 28.37 73.20 5.95
C GLY A 761 27.85 72.52 4.69
N GLY A 762 27.07 71.45 4.88
CA GLY A 762 26.45 70.64 3.84
C GLY A 762 27.13 69.27 3.64
N THR A 763 26.41 68.34 3.01
CA THR A 763 26.83 66.95 2.79
C THR A 763 27.69 66.73 1.55
N ALA A 764 27.87 67.75 0.71
CA ALA A 764 28.70 67.73 -0.48
C ALA A 764 30.20 67.57 -0.14
N GLY A 765 30.75 66.39 -0.42
CA GLY A 765 32.17 66.05 -0.29
C GLY A 765 33.02 66.46 -1.49
N GLY A 766 32.38 66.82 -2.60
CA GLY A 766 33.01 67.44 -3.77
C GLY A 766 33.55 68.87 -3.52
N THR A 767 34.13 69.47 -4.57
CA THR A 767 34.82 70.78 -4.47
C THR A 767 33.85 71.95 -4.67
N VAL A 768 33.90 72.98 -3.80
CA VAL A 768 32.99 74.15 -3.79
C VAL A 768 33.76 75.49 -3.74
N THR A 769 33.30 76.52 -4.45
CA THR A 769 33.83 77.92 -4.39
C THR A 769 32.73 78.98 -4.54
N PHE A 770 32.93 80.19 -3.97
CA PHE A 770 32.00 81.35 -4.00
C PHE A 770 32.68 82.68 -4.39
N ASP A 771 31.93 83.64 -4.95
CA ASP A 771 32.32 85.05 -5.19
C ASP A 771 31.32 86.05 -4.56
N PRO A 772 31.69 86.77 -3.48
CA PRO A 772 30.78 87.68 -2.77
C PRO A 772 30.54 89.03 -3.47
N LEU A 773 31.28 89.39 -4.52
CA LEU A 773 31.03 90.63 -5.27
C LEU A 773 29.96 90.44 -6.36
N THR A 774 29.62 89.20 -6.70
CA THR A 774 28.68 88.87 -7.79
C THR A 774 27.60 87.84 -7.42
N GLY A 775 27.80 87.08 -6.33
CA GLY A 775 26.88 86.06 -5.83
C GLY A 775 27.10 84.64 -6.38
N LEU A 776 28.13 84.38 -7.20
CA LEU A 776 28.27 83.08 -7.89
C LEU A 776 28.91 81.96 -7.05
N MET A 777 28.39 80.74 -7.20
CA MET A 777 28.88 79.47 -6.64
C MET A 777 29.25 78.44 -7.73
N SER A 778 30.18 77.50 -7.46
CA SER A 778 30.52 76.37 -8.34
C SER A 778 30.71 75.03 -7.59
N TYR A 779 30.41 73.89 -8.23
CA TYR A 779 30.53 72.52 -7.67
C TYR A 779 31.06 71.45 -8.65
N ILE A 780 31.77 70.42 -8.14
CA ILE A 780 32.16 69.17 -8.85
C ILE A 780 31.93 67.95 -7.93
N PRO A 781 31.12 66.93 -8.30
CA PRO A 781 30.81 65.75 -7.45
C PRO A 781 31.91 64.67 -7.38
N LEU A 782 31.84 63.81 -6.35
CA LEU A 782 32.60 62.54 -6.23
C LEU A 782 31.77 61.34 -6.71
N ALA A 783 32.42 60.24 -7.12
CA ALA A 783 31.73 59.01 -7.58
C ALA A 783 30.85 58.35 -6.48
N SER A 784 31.25 58.47 -5.21
CA SER A 784 30.45 58.00 -4.06
C SER A 784 29.24 58.90 -3.72
N GLU A 785 28.85 59.79 -4.63
CA GLU A 785 27.71 60.71 -4.47
C GLU A 785 26.62 60.48 -5.52
N GLU A 786 26.82 59.54 -6.46
CA GLU A 786 25.82 59.12 -7.45
C GLU A 786 24.55 58.56 -6.79
N GLY A 787 23.39 58.80 -7.40
CA GLY A 787 22.08 58.46 -6.81
C GLY A 787 21.71 59.25 -5.55
N THR A 788 22.51 60.23 -5.11
CA THR A 788 22.25 60.96 -3.86
C THR A 788 22.03 62.45 -4.08
N THR A 789 21.18 63.04 -3.23
CA THR A 789 21.11 64.49 -3.08
C THR A 789 22.16 64.94 -2.06
N LYS A 790 23.04 65.84 -2.47
CA LYS A 790 24.00 66.52 -1.61
C LYS A 790 23.56 67.95 -1.32
N THR A 791 24.08 68.53 -0.25
CA THR A 791 23.82 69.93 0.10
C THR A 791 25.11 70.71 0.26
N VAL A 792 25.05 72.00 -0.04
CA VAL A 792 26.04 72.99 0.39
C VAL A 792 25.28 74.04 1.19
N ILE A 793 25.61 74.17 2.47
CA ILE A 793 25.05 75.21 3.33
C ILE A 793 25.99 76.41 3.22
N TYR A 794 25.45 77.56 2.81
CA TYR A 794 26.14 78.83 2.81
C TYR A 794 25.50 79.80 3.80
N ASN A 795 26.28 80.79 4.20
CA ASN A 795 25.85 81.85 5.10
C ASN A 795 26.16 83.19 4.44
N VAL A 796 25.13 84.00 4.23
CA VAL A 796 25.23 85.39 3.77
C VAL A 796 25.04 86.32 4.97
N CYS A 797 25.86 87.37 5.09
CA CYS A 797 25.75 88.34 6.18
C CYS A 797 25.82 89.79 5.68
N ASN A 798 24.94 90.65 6.21
CA ASN A 798 25.19 92.08 6.28
C ASN A 798 26.06 92.40 7.51
N THR A 799 27.29 92.83 7.23
CA THR A 799 28.30 93.16 8.25
C THR A 799 28.20 94.59 8.81
N ALA A 800 27.21 95.38 8.38
CA ALA A 800 27.01 96.76 8.83
C ALA A 800 26.32 96.90 10.21
N VAL A 801 25.64 95.84 10.68
CA VAL A 801 24.97 95.77 11.99
C VAL A 801 25.76 94.90 12.97
N THR A 802 25.48 94.99 14.29
CA THR A 802 26.21 94.22 15.31
C THR A 802 25.26 93.70 16.41
N PRO A 803 25.14 92.36 16.61
CA PRO A 803 25.75 91.30 15.78
C PRO A 803 25.32 91.41 14.31
N GLN A 804 26.16 90.92 13.41
CA GLN A 804 25.85 90.89 11.98
C GLN A 804 24.55 90.10 11.76
N VAL A 805 23.63 90.65 10.99
CA VAL A 805 22.43 89.95 10.56
C VAL A 805 22.85 89.11 9.36
N CYS A 806 22.60 87.82 9.48
CA CYS A 806 22.94 86.81 8.50
C CYS A 806 21.75 85.90 8.34
N ASP A 807 21.62 85.32 7.16
CA ASP A 807 20.79 84.14 6.97
C ASP A 807 21.58 83.04 6.26
N THR A 808 21.13 81.81 6.44
CA THR A 808 21.75 80.61 5.88
C THR A 808 20.82 79.93 4.90
N ALA A 809 21.22 79.92 3.65
CA ALA A 809 20.53 79.19 2.60
C ALA A 809 21.32 77.94 2.18
N ILE A 810 20.61 77.01 1.55
CA ILE A 810 21.15 75.71 1.13
C ILE A 810 21.05 75.60 -0.37
N VAL A 811 22.19 75.38 -1.02
CA VAL A 811 22.21 74.90 -2.41
C VAL A 811 22.01 73.39 -2.38
N THR A 812 20.86 72.94 -2.89
CA THR A 812 20.52 71.51 -2.99
C THR A 812 21.03 70.97 -4.32
N ILE A 813 21.84 69.92 -4.26
CA ILE A 813 22.58 69.36 -5.39
C ILE A 813 22.11 67.94 -5.68
N THR A 814 21.39 67.73 -6.78
CA THR A 814 20.92 66.38 -7.16
C THR A 814 21.87 65.72 -8.14
N ILE A 815 22.21 64.44 -7.88
CA ILE A 815 23.02 63.57 -8.73
C ILE A 815 22.18 62.29 -8.96
N PRO A 816 21.66 62.03 -10.18
CA PRO A 816 20.74 60.90 -10.44
C PRO A 816 21.34 59.50 -10.23
N LEU A 817 20.46 58.49 -10.18
CA LEU A 817 20.78 57.04 -10.15
C LEU A 817 20.62 56.44 -11.56
N ASP A 818 21.28 55.30 -11.82
CA ASP A 818 21.00 54.42 -12.97
C ASP A 818 19.61 53.75 -12.80
N PRO A 819 18.73 53.78 -13.82
CA PRO A 819 17.39 53.19 -13.73
C PRO A 819 17.39 51.65 -13.85
N ASP A 820 16.24 51.10 -13.46
CA ASP A 820 15.76 49.73 -13.65
C ASP A 820 14.35 49.92 -14.25
N THR A 821 14.20 49.67 -15.56
CA THR A 821 13.09 50.16 -16.38
C THR A 821 11.86 49.24 -16.37
N ASP A 822 12.03 47.92 -16.29
CA ASP A 822 10.92 46.96 -16.16
C ASP A 822 10.66 46.48 -14.71
N GLY A 823 11.61 46.73 -13.80
CA GLY A 823 11.46 46.45 -12.39
C GLY A 823 11.75 45.01 -12.00
N ASP A 824 12.60 44.29 -12.72
CA ASP A 824 13.06 42.94 -12.36
C ASP A 824 14.13 42.93 -11.24
N GLY A 825 14.73 44.08 -10.92
CA GLY A 825 15.81 44.22 -9.94
C GLY A 825 17.24 44.24 -10.53
N VAL A 826 17.40 44.29 -11.85
CA VAL A 826 18.68 44.42 -12.56
C VAL A 826 18.70 45.79 -13.26
N PRO A 827 19.72 46.65 -13.05
CA PRO A 827 19.78 47.96 -13.71
C PRO A 827 19.94 47.86 -15.24
N ASP A 828 19.33 48.79 -15.99
CA ASP A 828 19.33 48.83 -17.46
C ASP A 828 20.73 48.66 -18.08
N SER A 829 21.74 49.29 -17.44
CA SER A 829 23.14 49.26 -17.91
C SER A 829 23.79 47.89 -17.74
N LYS A 830 23.34 47.10 -16.76
CA LYS A 830 23.83 45.76 -16.43
C LYS A 830 23.20 44.70 -17.32
N GLU A 831 21.92 44.84 -17.63
CA GLU A 831 21.22 43.99 -18.59
C GLU A 831 21.75 44.15 -20.01
N THR A 832 21.89 45.40 -20.46
CA THR A 832 22.54 45.75 -21.74
C THR A 832 23.94 45.12 -21.85
N ALA A 833 24.66 44.97 -20.74
CA ALA A 833 25.98 44.34 -20.69
C ALA A 833 25.92 42.79 -20.64
N ASN A 834 24.82 42.20 -20.16
CA ASN A 834 24.57 40.76 -20.12
C ASN A 834 23.96 40.22 -21.43
N GLY A 835 23.26 41.07 -22.19
CA GLY A 835 22.50 40.68 -23.38
C GLY A 835 21.03 40.32 -23.10
N THR A 836 20.50 40.74 -21.94
CA THR A 836 19.08 40.69 -21.59
C THR A 836 18.36 41.97 -22.05
N ASP A 837 17.02 42.04 -21.98
CA ASP A 837 16.23 43.18 -22.51
C ASP A 837 15.66 44.05 -21.38
N PRO A 838 16.13 45.31 -21.19
CA PRO A 838 15.70 46.23 -20.12
C PRO A 838 14.24 46.72 -20.14
N ASN A 839 13.36 46.00 -20.83
CA ASN A 839 11.95 46.33 -20.98
C ASN A 839 11.05 45.08 -20.87
N ASP A 840 11.63 43.93 -20.54
CA ASP A 840 10.96 42.64 -20.43
C ASP A 840 11.32 42.00 -19.08
N PRO A 841 10.42 42.10 -18.07
CA PRO A 841 10.70 41.68 -16.70
C PRO A 841 10.92 40.16 -16.52
N CYS A 842 10.77 39.36 -17.58
CA CYS A 842 11.10 37.93 -17.61
C CYS A 842 12.38 37.62 -18.42
N SER A 843 13.04 38.64 -18.96
CA SER A 843 14.30 38.55 -19.70
C SER A 843 15.45 38.97 -18.79
N PHE A 844 15.88 38.11 -17.86
CA PHE A 844 16.93 38.46 -16.91
C PHE A 844 17.86 37.30 -16.54
N ILE A 845 18.83 37.57 -15.67
CA ILE A 845 19.68 36.54 -15.06
C ILE A 845 19.60 36.72 -13.54
N LEU A 846 18.93 35.80 -12.86
CA LEU A 846 18.61 35.87 -11.42
C LEU A 846 19.79 36.28 -10.52
N ALA A 847 21.00 35.76 -10.82
CA ALA A 847 22.23 36.08 -10.10
C ALA A 847 22.73 37.54 -10.23
N ASN A 848 22.12 38.38 -11.08
CA ASN A 848 22.44 39.81 -11.24
C ASN A 848 21.40 40.75 -10.60
N GLN A 849 20.31 40.23 -10.03
CA GLN A 849 19.35 41.05 -9.27
C GLN A 849 20.06 41.71 -8.08
N THR A 850 20.28 43.02 -8.17
CA THR A 850 21.06 43.83 -7.23
C THR A 850 20.29 45.04 -6.71
N VAL A 851 19.18 45.37 -7.35
CA VAL A 851 18.12 46.28 -6.89
C VAL A 851 16.96 45.43 -6.34
N LEU A 852 16.08 46.03 -5.54
CA LEU A 852 14.86 45.35 -5.07
C LEU A 852 13.86 45.27 -6.24
N PRO A 853 13.39 44.07 -6.65
CA PRO A 853 12.39 43.95 -7.71
C PRO A 853 11.09 44.67 -7.38
N SER A 854 10.37 45.06 -8.41
CA SER A 854 9.08 45.75 -8.30
C SER A 854 7.97 44.82 -7.79
N THR A 855 6.92 45.41 -7.22
CA THR A 855 5.69 44.67 -6.88
C THR A 855 4.97 44.13 -8.12
N THR A 856 5.26 44.66 -9.31
CA THR A 856 4.74 44.09 -10.57
C THR A 856 5.44 42.77 -10.86
N TRP A 857 6.78 42.77 -10.91
CA TRP A 857 7.59 41.57 -11.10
C TRP A 857 7.29 40.49 -10.05
N MET A 858 7.15 40.88 -8.78
CA MET A 858 6.82 39.95 -7.68
C MET A 858 5.50 39.20 -7.84
N ASN A 859 4.53 39.79 -8.55
CA ASN A 859 3.21 39.19 -8.82
C ASN A 859 3.08 38.61 -10.23
N SER A 860 4.14 38.70 -11.04
CA SER A 860 4.25 38.01 -12.32
C SER A 860 4.60 36.53 -12.10
N ASP A 861 4.44 35.78 -13.19
CA ASP A 861 4.77 34.38 -13.39
C ASP A 861 5.51 34.35 -14.74
N CYS A 862 6.82 34.06 -14.71
CA CYS A 862 7.70 34.30 -15.85
C CYS A 862 7.97 33.05 -16.72
N ASP A 863 7.93 31.84 -16.17
CA ASP A 863 7.98 30.59 -16.93
C ASP A 863 6.57 30.02 -17.25
N GLY A 864 5.56 30.46 -16.50
CA GLY A 864 4.17 30.12 -16.71
C GLY A 864 3.68 28.87 -15.98
N ASP A 865 4.30 28.46 -14.87
CA ASP A 865 3.89 27.33 -14.03
C ASP A 865 2.64 27.59 -13.16
N GLY A 866 2.28 28.87 -12.99
CA GLY A 866 1.18 29.36 -12.16
C GLY A 866 1.57 29.71 -10.72
N VAL A 867 2.84 29.65 -10.32
CA VAL A 867 3.38 30.25 -9.09
C VAL A 867 3.83 31.68 -9.42
N THR A 868 3.98 32.55 -8.40
CA THR A 868 4.52 33.90 -8.63
C THR A 868 6.01 33.96 -8.34
N ASN A 869 6.74 34.78 -9.10
CA ASN A 869 8.18 35.01 -8.94
C ASN A 869 8.59 35.33 -7.49
N GLN A 870 7.72 36.00 -6.71
CA GLN A 870 7.96 36.24 -5.28
C GLN A 870 7.89 34.96 -4.44
N LYS A 871 6.94 34.08 -4.72
CA LYS A 871 6.69 32.89 -3.92
C LYS A 871 7.75 31.82 -4.17
N GLU A 872 8.15 31.65 -5.41
CA GLU A 872 9.31 30.84 -5.81
C GLU A 872 10.60 31.29 -5.12
N LYS A 873 10.87 32.60 -5.12
CA LYS A 873 12.03 33.18 -4.41
C LYS A 873 11.99 33.00 -2.89
N ILE A 874 10.81 32.71 -2.30
CA ILE A 874 10.65 32.33 -0.89
C ILE A 874 10.87 30.82 -0.71
N ASP A 875 10.41 30.00 -1.64
CA ASP A 875 10.48 28.54 -1.60
C ASP A 875 11.84 27.98 -2.04
N GLY A 876 12.62 28.77 -2.79
CA GLY A 876 13.95 28.44 -3.28
C GLY A 876 14.02 27.91 -4.72
N THR A 877 12.95 28.07 -5.50
CA THR A 877 12.87 27.66 -6.92
C THR A 877 13.26 28.79 -7.89
N ASP A 878 13.52 28.48 -9.16
CA ASP A 878 13.98 29.45 -10.18
C ASP A 878 12.82 29.98 -11.05
N PRO A 879 12.44 31.28 -10.97
CA PRO A 879 11.31 31.90 -11.72
C PRO A 879 11.44 31.96 -13.26
N LEU A 880 12.28 31.11 -13.83
CA LEU A 880 12.57 30.99 -15.26
C LEU A 880 12.58 29.51 -15.72
N ASP A 881 12.32 28.55 -14.83
CA ASP A 881 12.24 27.12 -15.12
C ASP A 881 10.94 26.53 -14.57
N GLY A 882 9.90 26.49 -15.41
CA GLY A 882 8.57 26.01 -15.03
C GLY A 882 8.47 24.51 -14.72
N CYS A 883 9.60 23.80 -14.63
CA CYS A 883 9.70 22.46 -14.06
C CYS A 883 10.26 22.46 -12.62
N GLU A 884 10.76 23.58 -12.10
CA GLU A 884 11.23 23.73 -10.72
C GLU A 884 10.19 24.55 -9.93
N TYR A 885 9.15 23.91 -9.37
CA TYR A 885 8.11 24.61 -8.63
C TYR A 885 7.51 23.80 -7.48
N VAL A 886 6.74 24.47 -6.61
CA VAL A 886 6.02 23.83 -5.50
C VAL A 886 4.52 23.86 -5.78
N ALA A 887 3.96 22.72 -6.19
CA ALA A 887 2.57 22.60 -6.67
C ALA A 887 1.50 23.19 -5.74
N ALA A 888 1.71 23.14 -4.41
CA ALA A 888 0.80 23.72 -3.42
C ALA A 888 0.71 25.25 -3.43
N ASN A 889 1.63 25.94 -4.13
CA ASN A 889 1.73 27.40 -4.18
C ASN A 889 1.22 28.00 -5.51
N ILE A 890 0.66 27.18 -6.39
CA ILE A 890 0.08 27.59 -7.66
C ILE A 890 -1.18 28.41 -7.38
N THR A 891 -1.15 29.68 -7.79
CA THR A 891 -2.21 30.67 -7.55
C THR A 891 -2.65 31.41 -8.81
N LEU A 892 -1.88 31.29 -9.90
CA LEU A 892 -2.15 31.84 -11.22
C LEU A 892 -2.49 30.72 -12.22
N ALA A 893 -2.88 31.12 -13.44
CA ALA A 893 -3.29 30.20 -14.49
C ALA A 893 -2.10 29.84 -15.39
N ARG A 894 -1.75 28.55 -15.41
CA ARG A 894 -0.58 28.03 -16.13
C ARG A 894 -0.60 28.33 -17.63
N SER A 895 0.57 28.62 -18.17
CA SER A 895 0.79 29.02 -19.56
C SER A 895 0.60 27.89 -20.57
N ALA A 896 0.37 28.24 -21.84
CA ALA A 896 0.32 27.26 -22.92
C ALA A 896 1.69 26.60 -23.20
N THR A 897 2.79 27.24 -22.82
CA THR A 897 4.16 26.70 -22.90
C THR A 897 4.39 25.63 -21.84
N TRP A 898 4.05 25.92 -20.58
CA TRP A 898 4.11 24.96 -19.48
C TRP A 898 3.21 23.74 -19.75
N ASN A 899 1.98 23.95 -20.21
CA ASN A 899 1.05 22.85 -20.51
C ASN A 899 1.53 21.91 -21.64
N ALA A 900 2.52 22.33 -22.44
CA ALA A 900 3.10 21.56 -23.54
C ALA A 900 4.52 21.04 -23.22
N ALA A 901 5.06 21.34 -22.03
CA ALA A 901 6.26 20.73 -21.50
C ALA A 901 5.97 19.32 -20.96
N ASP A 902 7.04 18.62 -20.61
CA ASP A 902 7.14 17.26 -20.05
C ASP A 902 8.31 17.38 -19.06
N CYS A 903 8.00 17.57 -17.77
CA CYS A 903 8.96 18.06 -16.79
C CYS A 903 9.74 16.95 -16.07
N ASP A 904 9.13 15.79 -15.86
CA ASP A 904 9.79 14.60 -15.30
C ASP A 904 10.43 13.70 -16.38
N GLY A 905 10.07 13.90 -17.65
CA GLY A 905 10.58 13.16 -18.79
C GLY A 905 9.87 11.83 -19.02
N ASP A 906 8.63 11.66 -18.54
CA ASP A 906 7.84 10.43 -18.67
C ASP A 906 7.17 10.25 -20.04
N GLY A 907 7.17 11.28 -20.90
CA GLY A 907 6.56 11.28 -22.23
C GLY A 907 5.09 11.72 -22.28
N VAL A 908 4.50 12.09 -21.16
CA VAL A 908 3.22 12.78 -21.03
C VAL A 908 3.51 14.29 -20.91
N THR A 909 2.59 15.14 -21.36
CA THR A 909 2.74 16.59 -21.17
C THR A 909 2.10 17.04 -19.87
N ASN A 910 2.68 18.00 -19.16
CA ASN A 910 2.14 18.57 -17.91
C ASN A 910 0.65 18.89 -17.98
N GLY A 911 0.19 19.49 -19.10
CA GLY A 911 -1.22 19.86 -19.30
C GLY A 911 -2.16 18.67 -19.48
N LYS A 912 -1.64 17.51 -19.90
CA LYS A 912 -2.38 16.25 -20.03
C LYS A 912 -2.49 15.54 -18.68
N GLU A 913 -1.41 15.47 -17.93
CA GLU A 913 -1.37 14.90 -16.58
C GLU A 913 -2.35 15.62 -15.64
N VAL A 914 -2.38 16.95 -15.71
CA VAL A 914 -3.35 17.79 -14.98
C VAL A 914 -4.80 17.48 -15.37
N THR A 915 -5.07 17.01 -16.60
CA THR A 915 -6.41 16.53 -17.00
C THR A 915 -6.67 15.07 -16.64
N ASP A 916 -5.62 14.25 -16.52
CA ASP A 916 -5.69 12.84 -16.14
C ASP A 916 -5.70 12.65 -14.61
N GLY A 917 -5.32 13.69 -13.84
CA GLY A 917 -5.24 13.68 -12.38
C GLY A 917 -3.90 13.19 -11.83
N THR A 918 -2.83 13.25 -12.64
CA THR A 918 -1.48 12.80 -12.28
C THR A 918 -0.52 13.99 -12.04
N ASP A 919 0.73 13.72 -11.64
CA ASP A 919 1.65 14.74 -11.09
C ASP A 919 2.84 15.04 -12.03
N PRO A 920 2.89 16.22 -12.69
CA PRO A 920 3.91 16.59 -13.68
C PRO A 920 5.38 16.65 -13.22
N LEU A 921 5.65 16.28 -11.97
CA LEU A 921 7.00 16.23 -11.40
C LEU A 921 7.37 14.84 -10.86
N ASP A 922 6.46 13.86 -10.89
CA ASP A 922 6.72 12.48 -10.44
C ASP A 922 6.65 11.50 -11.63
N PRO A 923 7.81 11.04 -12.15
CA PRO A 923 7.89 10.19 -13.34
C PRO A 923 7.21 8.82 -13.22
N CYS A 924 6.72 8.47 -12.02
CA CYS A 924 5.95 7.26 -11.75
C CYS A 924 4.46 7.56 -11.44
N LYS A 925 3.98 8.79 -11.70
CA LYS A 925 2.59 9.23 -11.61
C LYS A 925 2.11 9.65 -12.99
N LEU A 926 1.80 8.65 -13.80
CA LEU A 926 1.32 8.84 -15.16
C LEU A 926 0.20 7.85 -15.51
N ILE A 927 -0.43 8.09 -16.65
CA ILE A 927 -1.21 7.07 -17.36
C ILE A 927 -0.37 6.67 -18.58
N VAL A 928 0.11 5.43 -18.65
CA VAL A 928 0.97 4.96 -19.77
C VAL A 928 0.33 5.19 -21.14
N ALA A 929 -0.99 5.01 -21.26
CA ALA A 929 -1.75 5.28 -22.49
C ALA A 929 -1.80 6.77 -22.90
N SER A 930 -1.34 7.69 -22.05
CA SER A 930 -1.25 9.13 -22.28
C SER A 930 0.12 9.57 -22.81
N GLN A 931 1.12 8.69 -22.83
CA GLN A 931 2.44 8.98 -23.39
C GLN A 931 2.31 9.31 -24.89
N THR A 932 2.70 10.53 -25.26
CA THR A 932 2.65 11.02 -26.65
C THR A 932 3.96 11.66 -27.10
N LEU A 933 4.88 11.93 -26.17
CA LEU A 933 6.23 12.40 -26.39
C LEU A 933 7.26 11.26 -26.16
N PRO A 934 8.51 11.40 -26.63
CA PRO A 934 9.54 10.39 -26.41
C PRO A 934 10.06 10.43 -24.97
N THR A 935 9.82 9.36 -24.22
CA THR A 935 10.30 9.21 -22.83
C THR A 935 11.82 9.36 -22.70
N SER A 936 12.23 10.03 -21.62
CA SER A 936 13.62 10.37 -21.31
C SER A 936 14.49 9.14 -21.00
N SER A 937 15.82 9.32 -21.02
CA SER A 937 16.75 8.26 -20.61
C SER A 937 16.81 8.05 -19.09
N THR A 938 16.37 9.04 -18.31
CA THR A 938 16.22 8.95 -16.86
C THR A 938 15.00 8.11 -16.52
N TRP A 939 13.84 8.41 -17.10
CA TRP A 939 12.61 7.63 -16.92
C TRP A 939 12.80 6.14 -17.28
N LYS A 940 13.46 5.83 -18.41
CA LYS A 940 13.74 4.44 -18.84
C LYS A 940 14.66 3.64 -17.90
N ALA A 941 15.32 4.30 -16.96
CA ALA A 941 16.22 3.70 -15.98
C ALA A 941 15.64 3.69 -14.56
N LEU A 942 14.44 4.24 -14.38
CA LEU A 942 13.62 4.00 -13.20
C LEU A 942 12.96 2.63 -13.28
N ASP A 943 12.43 2.20 -12.15
CA ASP A 943 11.64 1.02 -11.85
C ASP A 943 10.50 1.60 -11.00
N CYS A 944 9.33 1.80 -11.61
CA CYS A 944 8.29 2.69 -11.09
C CYS A 944 7.22 2.00 -10.23
N ASP A 945 7.08 0.68 -10.34
CA ASP A 945 6.25 -0.14 -9.47
C ASP A 945 7.05 -0.96 -8.44
N GLY A 946 8.38 -1.05 -8.59
CA GLY A 946 9.29 -1.61 -7.60
C GLY A 946 9.50 -3.11 -7.72
N ASP A 947 9.21 -3.69 -8.89
CA ASP A 947 9.25 -5.13 -9.15
C ASP A 947 10.68 -5.68 -9.42
N GLY A 948 11.62 -4.78 -9.75
CA GLY A 948 13.01 -5.07 -10.06
C GLY A 948 13.41 -4.95 -11.54
N ILE A 949 12.47 -4.66 -12.45
CA ILE A 949 12.68 -4.44 -13.88
C ILE A 949 12.58 -2.94 -14.20
N PRO A 950 13.53 -2.34 -14.93
CA PRO A 950 13.41 -0.93 -15.31
C PRO A 950 12.38 -0.69 -16.41
N ASN A 951 11.65 0.42 -16.35
CA ASN A 951 10.60 0.85 -17.30
C ASN A 951 10.97 0.69 -18.80
N GLY A 952 12.24 0.90 -19.15
CA GLY A 952 12.73 0.76 -20.53
C GLY A 952 12.88 -0.70 -21.01
N VAL A 953 13.04 -1.65 -20.09
CA VAL A 953 13.05 -3.10 -20.34
C VAL A 953 11.60 -3.59 -20.48
N GLU A 954 10.73 -3.19 -19.56
CA GLU A 954 9.31 -3.56 -19.58
C GLU A 954 8.60 -3.17 -20.88
N ILE A 955 8.77 -1.92 -21.36
CA ILE A 955 8.27 -1.49 -22.68
C ILE A 955 8.80 -2.38 -23.83
N THR A 956 9.99 -2.96 -23.67
CA THR A 956 10.60 -3.84 -24.68
C THR A 956 10.02 -5.25 -24.63
N ASP A 957 9.76 -5.76 -23.43
CA ASP A 957 9.32 -7.13 -23.18
C ASP A 957 7.77 -7.26 -23.20
N GLY A 958 7.05 -6.15 -23.05
CA GLY A 958 5.60 -6.03 -23.21
C GLY A 958 4.81 -5.83 -21.91
N THR A 959 5.51 -5.75 -20.77
CA THR A 959 4.94 -5.52 -19.44
C THR A 959 4.62 -4.05 -19.18
N ASN A 960 3.97 -3.74 -18.05
CA ASN A 960 3.42 -2.43 -17.75
C ASN A 960 4.18 -1.71 -16.61
N PRO A 961 4.95 -0.63 -16.89
CA PRO A 961 5.83 0.08 -15.93
C PRO A 961 5.22 0.74 -14.69
N LEU A 962 3.98 0.41 -14.33
CA LEU A 962 3.22 0.91 -13.18
C LEU A 962 2.40 -0.19 -12.50
N ASN A 963 2.64 -1.45 -12.86
CA ASN A 963 1.88 -2.58 -12.38
C ASN A 963 2.82 -3.79 -12.26
N PRO A 964 3.28 -4.11 -11.04
CA PRO A 964 4.40 -5.03 -10.84
C PRO A 964 4.05 -6.50 -11.13
N ASP A 965 2.83 -6.78 -11.57
CA ASP A 965 2.23 -8.08 -11.90
C ASP A 965 1.29 -7.83 -13.10
N THR A 966 1.86 -7.86 -14.31
CA THR A 966 1.22 -7.38 -15.54
C THR A 966 -0.01 -8.20 -15.92
N ASP A 967 0.05 -9.51 -15.77
CA ASP A 967 -1.04 -10.42 -16.16
C ASP A 967 -2.02 -10.75 -15.02
N GLY A 968 -1.61 -10.44 -13.78
CA GLY A 968 -2.46 -10.37 -12.61
C GLY A 968 -2.56 -11.69 -11.84
N ASP A 969 -1.57 -12.57 -11.93
CA ASP A 969 -1.59 -13.89 -11.28
C ASP A 969 -1.01 -13.93 -9.85
N GLY A 970 -0.45 -12.82 -9.35
CA GLY A 970 0.11 -12.70 -8.02
C GLY A 970 1.63 -12.91 -7.92
N VAL A 971 2.30 -13.33 -8.99
CA VAL A 971 3.77 -13.26 -9.12
C VAL A 971 4.13 -11.91 -9.77
N THR A 972 5.30 -11.36 -9.45
CA THR A 972 5.75 -10.10 -10.08
C THR A 972 6.56 -10.34 -11.34
N ASP A 973 6.50 -9.44 -12.33
CA ASP A 973 7.06 -9.67 -13.66
C ASP A 973 8.57 -10.02 -13.61
N GLY A 974 9.33 -9.29 -12.78
CA GLY A 974 10.75 -9.50 -12.53
C GLY A 974 11.06 -10.77 -11.72
N LYS A 975 10.11 -11.25 -10.92
CA LYS A 975 10.20 -12.54 -10.25
C LYS A 975 9.97 -13.67 -11.24
N GLU A 976 9.02 -13.52 -12.15
CA GLU A 976 8.75 -14.48 -13.22
C GLU A 976 9.90 -14.63 -14.20
N ILE A 977 10.47 -13.52 -14.67
CA ILE A 977 11.68 -13.50 -15.49
C ILE A 977 12.85 -14.23 -14.78
N THR A 978 12.88 -14.19 -13.44
CA THR A 978 13.88 -14.90 -12.63
C THR A 978 13.57 -16.39 -12.47
N ASP A 979 12.30 -16.76 -12.30
CA ASP A 979 11.84 -18.15 -12.15
C ASP A 979 11.78 -18.90 -13.50
N GLY A 980 11.73 -18.16 -14.62
CA GLY A 980 11.66 -18.68 -15.99
C GLY A 980 10.26 -18.85 -16.54
N THR A 981 9.27 -18.19 -15.92
CA THR A 981 7.88 -18.10 -16.36
C THR A 981 7.65 -16.89 -17.29
N ASN A 982 6.41 -16.55 -17.63
CA ASN A 982 6.09 -15.56 -18.66
C ASN A 982 5.04 -14.54 -18.19
N PRO A 983 5.44 -13.27 -17.89
CA PRO A 983 4.61 -12.24 -17.24
C PRO A 983 3.53 -11.60 -18.11
N LEU A 984 3.03 -12.36 -19.08
CA LEU A 984 1.97 -12.01 -20.03
C LEU A 984 0.98 -13.17 -20.20
N LEU A 985 1.09 -14.24 -19.40
CA LEU A 985 0.31 -15.47 -19.45
C LEU A 985 -0.10 -15.90 -18.03
N PRO A 986 -1.30 -15.50 -17.53
CA PRO A 986 -1.70 -15.66 -16.12
C PRO A 986 -1.89 -17.10 -15.60
N CYS A 987 -1.51 -18.11 -16.38
CA CYS A 987 -1.54 -19.53 -16.03
C CYS A 987 -0.16 -20.19 -16.17
N ASP A 988 0.90 -19.42 -16.45
CA ASP A 988 2.26 -19.90 -16.60
C ASP A 988 3.08 -19.42 -15.40
N PHE A 989 2.74 -19.83 -14.17
CA PHE A 989 3.35 -19.31 -12.94
C PHE A 989 3.78 -20.41 -11.96
N ILE A 990 4.56 -20.01 -10.94
CA ILE A 990 4.89 -20.88 -9.81
C ILE A 990 4.05 -20.45 -8.61
N GLN A 991 3.12 -21.30 -8.16
CA GLN A 991 2.21 -21.01 -7.04
C GLN A 991 2.96 -20.57 -5.75
N ALA A 992 4.09 -21.20 -5.43
CA ALA A 992 4.94 -20.83 -4.29
C ALA A 992 5.67 -19.47 -4.45
N SER A 993 5.57 -18.84 -5.62
CA SER A 993 6.14 -17.53 -5.95
C SER A 993 5.11 -16.40 -5.90
N GLN A 994 3.81 -16.69 -5.70
CA GLN A 994 2.77 -15.67 -5.53
C GLN A 994 3.04 -14.89 -4.23
N THR A 995 3.28 -13.58 -4.38
CA THR A 995 3.59 -12.65 -3.27
C THR A 995 2.80 -11.36 -3.29
N VAL A 996 2.12 -11.04 -4.41
CA VAL A 996 1.18 -9.92 -4.52
C VAL A 996 -0.25 -10.43 -4.72
N ALA A 997 -1.23 -9.55 -4.64
CA ALA A 997 -2.64 -9.94 -4.61
C ALA A 997 -3.19 -10.18 -6.02
N THR A 998 -3.64 -11.41 -6.31
CA THR A 998 -4.13 -11.80 -7.63
C THR A 998 -5.30 -10.94 -8.13
N SER A 999 -5.33 -10.68 -9.43
CA SER A 999 -6.33 -9.83 -10.08
C SER A 999 -7.73 -10.45 -10.12
N ALA A 1000 -8.74 -9.61 -10.31
CA ALA A 1000 -10.12 -10.06 -10.54
C ALA A 1000 -10.31 -10.77 -11.89
N ALA A 1001 -9.40 -10.55 -12.85
CA ALA A 1001 -9.40 -11.27 -14.12
C ALA A 1001 -8.92 -12.71 -13.91
N TRP A 1002 -7.73 -12.88 -13.33
CA TRP A 1002 -7.13 -14.17 -12.97
C TRP A 1002 -8.05 -15.05 -12.13
N LYS A 1003 -8.75 -14.46 -11.15
CA LYS A 1003 -9.74 -15.15 -10.31
C LYS A 1003 -10.89 -15.82 -11.08
N LEU A 1004 -11.20 -15.35 -12.29
CA LEU A 1004 -12.24 -15.87 -13.17
C LEU A 1004 -11.69 -16.76 -14.30
N LEU A 1005 -10.37 -16.98 -14.37
CA LEU A 1005 -9.77 -17.97 -15.24
C LEU A 1005 -9.93 -19.38 -14.62
N ASP A 1006 -9.72 -20.36 -15.49
CA ASP A 1006 -9.66 -21.81 -15.26
C ASP A 1006 -8.34 -22.20 -15.94
N CYS A 1007 -7.27 -22.37 -15.15
CA CYS A 1007 -5.90 -22.38 -15.66
C CYS A 1007 -5.40 -23.77 -16.08
N ASP A 1008 -5.81 -24.84 -15.39
CA ASP A 1008 -5.53 -26.22 -15.79
C ASP A 1008 -6.60 -26.81 -16.73
N GLY A 1009 -7.77 -26.17 -16.80
CA GLY A 1009 -8.84 -26.50 -17.72
C GLY A 1009 -9.86 -27.50 -17.18
N ASP A 1010 -9.97 -27.66 -15.86
CA ASP A 1010 -10.86 -28.60 -15.20
C ASP A 1010 -12.32 -28.12 -15.06
N GLY A 1011 -12.61 -26.86 -15.37
CA GLY A 1011 -13.95 -26.24 -15.29
C GLY A 1011 -14.29 -25.60 -13.94
N VAL A 1012 -13.41 -25.67 -12.95
CA VAL A 1012 -13.43 -24.85 -11.73
C VAL A 1012 -12.66 -23.55 -12.05
N THR A 1013 -12.92 -22.46 -11.32
CA THR A 1013 -12.13 -21.21 -11.49
C THR A 1013 -11.08 -21.09 -10.40
N ASN A 1014 -9.96 -20.46 -10.71
CA ASN A 1014 -8.85 -20.22 -9.80
C ASN A 1014 -9.29 -19.65 -8.43
N GLN A 1015 -10.32 -18.78 -8.41
CA GLN A 1015 -10.91 -18.28 -7.16
C GLN A 1015 -11.64 -19.35 -6.34
N GLN A 1016 -12.40 -20.21 -7.00
CA GLN A 1016 -13.19 -21.25 -6.36
C GLN A 1016 -12.28 -22.34 -5.79
N GLU A 1017 -11.20 -22.68 -6.50
CA GLU A 1017 -10.17 -23.58 -6.00
C GLU A 1017 -9.44 -23.03 -4.76
N ILE A 1018 -9.12 -21.73 -4.72
CA ILE A 1018 -8.57 -21.08 -3.51
C ILE A 1018 -9.55 -21.19 -2.33
N ILE A 1019 -10.86 -21.11 -2.58
CA ILE A 1019 -11.89 -21.27 -1.55
C ILE A 1019 -11.97 -22.74 -1.08
N ASP A 1020 -11.86 -23.69 -2.01
CA ASP A 1020 -11.95 -25.13 -1.76
C ASP A 1020 -10.64 -25.75 -1.22
N GLY A 1021 -9.52 -25.02 -1.32
CA GLY A 1021 -8.18 -25.49 -0.95
C GLY A 1021 -7.52 -26.40 -2.00
N THR A 1022 -7.97 -26.32 -3.25
CA THR A 1022 -7.40 -27.07 -4.39
C THR A 1022 -6.39 -26.22 -5.18
N ASN A 1023 -5.81 -26.77 -6.26
CA ASN A 1023 -4.62 -26.20 -6.91
C ASN A 1023 -4.88 -25.77 -8.38
N PRO A 1024 -4.92 -24.45 -8.69
CA PRO A 1024 -5.22 -23.89 -10.03
C PRO A 1024 -4.30 -24.26 -11.22
N LEU A 1025 -3.36 -25.18 -11.01
CA LEU A 1025 -2.41 -25.67 -12.02
C LEU A 1025 -2.34 -27.20 -12.06
N ASP A 1026 -3.18 -27.92 -11.30
CA ASP A 1026 -3.20 -29.38 -11.25
C ASP A 1026 -4.60 -29.92 -11.60
N PRO A 1027 -4.83 -30.37 -12.84
CA PRO A 1027 -6.16 -30.72 -13.38
C PRO A 1027 -6.87 -31.90 -12.70
N CYS A 1028 -6.22 -32.53 -11.71
CA CYS A 1028 -6.80 -33.57 -10.86
C CYS A 1028 -7.03 -33.11 -9.41
N SER A 1029 -6.78 -31.84 -9.09
CA SER A 1029 -6.99 -31.22 -7.79
C SER A 1029 -8.24 -30.34 -7.84
N LEU A 1030 -9.42 -30.95 -7.65
CA LEU A 1030 -10.69 -30.23 -7.81
C LEU A 1030 -11.81 -30.71 -6.89
N VAL A 1031 -12.84 -29.87 -6.78
CA VAL A 1031 -14.15 -30.26 -6.20
C VAL A 1031 -15.17 -30.36 -7.33
N VAL A 1032 -15.55 -31.59 -7.69
CA VAL A 1032 -16.40 -31.88 -8.87
C VAL A 1032 -17.75 -31.11 -8.87
N SER A 1033 -18.33 -30.82 -7.69
CA SER A 1033 -19.57 -30.04 -7.60
C SER A 1033 -19.42 -28.57 -8.04
N ASN A 1034 -18.19 -28.07 -8.11
CA ASN A 1034 -17.86 -26.66 -8.34
C ASN A 1034 -17.36 -26.39 -9.78
N GLN A 1035 -17.43 -27.42 -10.66
CA GLN A 1035 -17.23 -27.28 -12.11
C GLN A 1035 -18.35 -26.43 -12.73
N THR A 1036 -18.14 -25.11 -12.76
CA THR A 1036 -19.12 -24.12 -13.24
C THR A 1036 -18.78 -23.56 -14.63
N VAL A 1037 -17.57 -23.83 -15.12
CA VAL A 1037 -17.04 -23.42 -16.43
C VAL A 1037 -16.90 -24.64 -17.35
N ALA A 1038 -16.65 -24.43 -18.63
CA ALA A 1038 -16.57 -25.50 -19.63
C ALA A 1038 -15.16 -26.11 -19.68
N THR A 1039 -15.04 -27.37 -19.26
CA THR A 1039 -13.78 -28.12 -19.20
C THR A 1039 -13.06 -28.22 -20.56
N THR A 1040 -11.72 -28.28 -20.52
CA THR A 1040 -10.87 -28.27 -21.71
C THR A 1040 -10.76 -29.65 -22.39
N PRO A 1041 -10.47 -29.72 -23.70
CA PRO A 1041 -10.22 -31.00 -24.38
C PRO A 1041 -9.01 -31.78 -23.84
N THR A 1042 -8.08 -31.10 -23.16
CA THR A 1042 -6.94 -31.69 -22.45
C THR A 1042 -7.39 -32.37 -21.17
N TRP A 1043 -8.16 -31.68 -20.32
CA TRP A 1043 -8.76 -32.25 -19.13
C TRP A 1043 -9.68 -33.43 -19.44
N ASN A 1044 -10.55 -33.30 -20.45
CA ASN A 1044 -11.48 -34.36 -20.85
C ASN A 1044 -10.79 -35.67 -21.33
N ALA A 1045 -9.48 -35.64 -21.60
CA ALA A 1045 -8.68 -36.79 -22.03
C ALA A 1045 -7.73 -37.34 -20.95
N LEU A 1046 -7.71 -36.72 -19.76
CA LEU A 1046 -7.09 -37.25 -18.56
C LEU A 1046 -7.98 -38.34 -17.92
N ASP A 1047 -7.40 -39.02 -16.94
CA ASP A 1047 -7.93 -40.13 -16.13
C ASP A 1047 -7.30 -39.88 -14.76
N CYS A 1048 -8.02 -39.16 -13.89
CA CYS A 1048 -7.43 -38.47 -12.73
C CYS A 1048 -7.38 -39.33 -11.45
N ASP A 1049 -8.35 -40.22 -11.24
CA ASP A 1049 -8.27 -41.26 -10.20
C ASP A 1049 -7.56 -42.54 -10.64
N GLY A 1050 -7.35 -42.71 -11.95
CA GLY A 1050 -6.67 -43.86 -12.51
C GLY A 1050 -7.56 -45.09 -12.63
N ASP A 1051 -8.89 -44.96 -12.73
CA ASP A 1051 -9.82 -46.07 -12.90
C ASP A 1051 -9.86 -46.65 -14.33
N GLY A 1052 -9.25 -45.98 -15.32
CA GLY A 1052 -9.24 -46.38 -16.73
C GLY A 1052 -10.40 -45.84 -17.57
N VAL A 1053 -11.28 -45.04 -16.99
CA VAL A 1053 -12.23 -44.14 -17.64
C VAL A 1053 -11.59 -42.75 -17.74
N THR A 1054 -11.92 -41.97 -18.75
CA THR A 1054 -11.43 -40.59 -18.87
C THR A 1054 -12.40 -39.61 -18.23
N ASN A 1055 -11.91 -38.54 -17.61
CA ASN A 1055 -12.70 -37.48 -16.98
C ASN A 1055 -13.91 -37.03 -17.84
N GLY A 1056 -13.69 -36.79 -19.13
CA GLY A 1056 -14.74 -36.34 -20.06
C GLY A 1056 -15.77 -37.41 -20.42
N LYS A 1057 -15.48 -38.69 -20.17
CA LYS A 1057 -16.43 -39.81 -20.29
C LYS A 1057 -17.25 -39.96 -19.02
N GLU A 1058 -16.64 -39.83 -17.85
CA GLU A 1058 -17.32 -39.89 -16.55
C GLU A 1058 -18.34 -38.77 -16.39
N VAL A 1059 -17.99 -37.54 -16.77
CA VAL A 1059 -18.93 -36.41 -16.85
C VAL A 1059 -20.14 -36.73 -17.76
N THR A 1060 -19.97 -37.56 -18.80
CA THR A 1060 -21.11 -38.01 -19.64
C THR A 1060 -21.88 -39.21 -19.08
N ASP A 1061 -21.23 -40.04 -18.27
CA ASP A 1061 -21.83 -41.21 -17.62
C ASP A 1061 -22.50 -40.84 -16.28
N GLY A 1062 -22.19 -39.67 -15.71
CA GLY A 1062 -22.67 -39.20 -14.41
C GLY A 1062 -21.85 -39.73 -13.23
N THR A 1063 -20.58 -40.06 -13.46
CA THR A 1063 -19.63 -40.57 -12.46
C THR A 1063 -18.55 -39.53 -12.13
N SER A 1064 -17.64 -39.79 -11.19
CA SER A 1064 -16.82 -38.76 -10.54
C SER A 1064 -15.31 -38.86 -10.90
N PRO A 1065 -14.74 -37.91 -11.67
CA PRO A 1065 -13.35 -37.92 -12.17
C PRO A 1065 -12.18 -38.03 -11.18
N ILE A 1066 -12.46 -38.17 -9.88
CA ILE A 1066 -11.48 -38.26 -8.78
C ILE A 1066 -11.87 -39.31 -7.73
N ASP A 1067 -12.96 -40.07 -7.94
CA ASP A 1067 -13.36 -41.16 -7.06
C ASP A 1067 -13.20 -42.48 -7.80
N PRO A 1068 -12.11 -43.24 -7.56
CA PRO A 1068 -11.78 -44.45 -8.33
C PRO A 1068 -12.84 -45.55 -8.22
N CYS A 1069 -13.81 -45.44 -7.31
CA CYS A 1069 -14.91 -46.39 -7.15
C CYS A 1069 -16.24 -45.86 -7.73
N SER A 1070 -16.26 -44.63 -8.23
CA SER A 1070 -17.39 -44.02 -8.92
C SER A 1070 -17.20 -44.16 -10.43
N LEU A 1071 -17.53 -45.35 -10.96
CA LEU A 1071 -17.38 -45.62 -12.39
C LEU A 1071 -18.49 -46.48 -12.98
N ILE A 1072 -18.57 -46.50 -14.31
CA ILE A 1072 -19.23 -47.55 -15.06
C ILE A 1072 -18.14 -48.48 -15.60
N VAL A 1073 -18.03 -49.71 -15.08
CA VAL A 1073 -16.98 -50.68 -15.49
C VAL A 1073 -16.94 -50.91 -17.02
N ALA A 1074 -18.10 -50.87 -17.69
CA ALA A 1074 -18.19 -50.98 -19.15
C ALA A 1074 -17.63 -49.77 -19.93
N SER A 1075 -17.28 -48.68 -19.24
CA SER A 1075 -16.71 -47.44 -19.77
C SER A 1075 -15.19 -47.37 -19.67
N GLN A 1076 -14.55 -48.30 -18.96
CA GLN A 1076 -13.09 -48.43 -18.92
C GLN A 1076 -12.57 -48.67 -20.34
N THR A 1077 -11.85 -47.69 -20.88
CA THR A 1077 -11.31 -47.72 -22.26
C THR A 1077 -9.81 -47.47 -22.32
N ILE A 1078 -9.22 -47.03 -21.20
CA ILE A 1078 -7.79 -46.95 -20.94
C ILE A 1078 -7.44 -48.07 -19.94
N ALA A 1079 -6.15 -48.40 -19.79
CA ALA A 1079 -5.71 -49.39 -18.82
C ALA A 1079 -5.67 -48.75 -17.41
N PRO A 1080 -6.40 -49.30 -16.41
CA PRO A 1080 -6.42 -48.73 -15.06
C PRO A 1080 -5.04 -48.69 -14.40
N SER A 1081 -4.89 -47.75 -13.47
CA SER A 1081 -3.69 -47.53 -12.66
C SER A 1081 -3.37 -48.72 -11.74
N SER A 1082 -2.10 -48.84 -11.34
CA SER A 1082 -1.69 -49.87 -10.36
C SER A 1082 -2.27 -49.64 -8.96
N THR A 1083 -2.71 -48.42 -8.66
CA THR A 1083 -3.42 -48.04 -7.44
C THR A 1083 -4.85 -48.55 -7.47
N TRP A 1084 -5.60 -48.28 -8.54
CA TRP A 1084 -6.96 -48.80 -8.73
C TRP A 1084 -6.98 -50.34 -8.76
N VAL A 1085 -6.05 -50.96 -9.46
CA VAL A 1085 -5.90 -52.44 -9.55
C VAL A 1085 -5.67 -53.10 -8.18
N ALA A 1086 -5.13 -52.36 -7.20
CA ALA A 1086 -4.86 -52.83 -5.85
C ALA A 1086 -5.89 -52.35 -4.80
N ALA A 1087 -6.85 -51.50 -5.20
CA ALA A 1087 -8.00 -51.14 -4.39
C ALA A 1087 -9.03 -52.28 -4.35
N ASP A 1088 -10.00 -52.13 -3.47
CA ASP A 1088 -11.16 -53.01 -3.23
C ASP A 1088 -12.32 -52.04 -3.07
N CYS A 1089 -13.07 -51.82 -4.16
CA CYS A 1089 -13.99 -50.69 -4.27
C CYS A 1089 -15.35 -50.93 -3.61
N ASP A 1090 -15.76 -52.19 -3.51
CA ASP A 1090 -17.04 -52.58 -2.90
C ASP A 1090 -16.88 -53.18 -1.48
N ASN A 1091 -15.63 -53.35 -1.03
CA ASN A 1091 -15.21 -53.75 0.31
C ASN A 1091 -15.59 -55.20 0.67
N ASP A 1092 -15.63 -56.08 -0.33
CA ASP A 1092 -15.97 -57.49 -0.17
C ASP A 1092 -14.77 -58.37 0.31
N GLY A 1093 -13.54 -57.84 0.19
CA GLY A 1093 -12.30 -58.50 0.54
C GLY A 1093 -11.45 -58.97 -0.65
N VAL A 1094 -11.87 -58.71 -1.89
CA VAL A 1094 -11.13 -58.96 -3.13
C VAL A 1094 -10.75 -57.62 -3.77
N THR A 1095 -9.53 -57.53 -4.30
CA THR A 1095 -9.10 -56.32 -5.02
C THR A 1095 -9.64 -56.29 -6.45
N ASN A 1096 -9.99 -55.11 -6.96
CA ASN A 1096 -10.50 -54.85 -8.30
C ASN A 1096 -9.74 -55.60 -9.43
N GLY A 1097 -8.41 -55.65 -9.36
CA GLY A 1097 -7.57 -56.34 -10.35
C GLY A 1097 -7.67 -57.87 -10.34
N VAL A 1098 -8.04 -58.44 -9.19
CA VAL A 1098 -8.29 -59.88 -9.03
C VAL A 1098 -9.70 -60.22 -9.52
N GLU A 1099 -10.68 -59.37 -9.25
CA GLU A 1099 -12.05 -59.53 -9.76
C GLU A 1099 -12.13 -59.46 -11.29
N ILE A 1100 -11.44 -58.50 -11.92
CA ILE A 1100 -11.27 -58.46 -13.39
C ILE A 1100 -10.65 -59.78 -13.92
N THR A 1101 -9.79 -60.43 -13.13
CA THR A 1101 -9.16 -61.70 -13.51
C THR A 1101 -10.11 -62.88 -13.37
N ASP A 1102 -10.96 -62.89 -12.34
CA ASP A 1102 -11.88 -63.97 -12.02
C ASP A 1102 -13.25 -63.82 -12.74
N GLY A 1103 -13.56 -62.62 -13.23
CA GLY A 1103 -14.77 -62.27 -13.98
C GLY A 1103 -15.91 -61.67 -13.16
N THR A 1104 -15.65 -61.35 -11.89
CA THR A 1104 -16.57 -60.65 -10.98
C THR A 1104 -16.58 -59.13 -11.22
N ASN A 1105 -17.46 -58.41 -10.53
CA ASN A 1105 -17.73 -56.98 -10.77
C ASN A 1105 -17.22 -56.10 -9.61
N PRO A 1106 -16.14 -55.30 -9.81
CA PRO A 1106 -15.48 -54.47 -8.77
C PRO A 1106 -16.29 -53.39 -8.03
N LEU A 1107 -17.62 -53.38 -8.19
CA LEU A 1107 -18.56 -52.43 -7.62
C LEU A 1107 -19.80 -53.13 -7.03
N SER A 1108 -19.73 -54.45 -6.81
CA SER A 1108 -20.86 -55.29 -6.44
C SER A 1108 -20.36 -56.45 -5.59
N PRO A 1109 -20.44 -56.34 -4.24
CA PRO A 1109 -19.82 -57.30 -3.33
C PRO A 1109 -20.29 -58.75 -3.47
N ASP A 1110 -21.39 -58.96 -4.21
CA ASP A 1110 -22.06 -60.19 -4.55
C ASP A 1110 -22.40 -60.07 -6.05
N THR A 1111 -21.61 -60.71 -6.92
CA THR A 1111 -21.72 -60.54 -8.38
C THR A 1111 -22.93 -61.29 -8.95
N ASP A 1112 -23.23 -62.49 -8.46
CA ASP A 1112 -24.27 -63.35 -9.02
C ASP A 1112 -25.64 -63.20 -8.33
N GLY A 1113 -25.62 -62.58 -7.14
CA GLY A 1113 -26.78 -62.13 -6.41
C GLY A 1113 -27.35 -63.16 -5.45
N ASP A 1114 -26.56 -64.10 -4.93
CA ASP A 1114 -27.01 -65.11 -3.98
C ASP A 1114 -26.84 -64.74 -2.49
N GLY A 1115 -26.23 -63.59 -2.20
CA GLY A 1115 -26.07 -63.07 -0.86
C GLY A 1115 -24.84 -63.55 -0.10
N VAL A 1116 -23.97 -64.39 -0.68
CA VAL A 1116 -22.56 -64.51 -0.26
C VAL A 1116 -21.74 -63.45 -0.98
N THR A 1117 -20.62 -62.99 -0.40
CA THR A 1117 -19.71 -62.09 -1.14
C THR A 1117 -18.70 -62.86 -1.98
N ASP A 1118 -18.25 -62.29 -3.09
CA ASP A 1118 -17.33 -62.94 -4.03
C ASP A 1118 -16.02 -63.38 -3.34
N GLY A 1119 -15.53 -62.59 -2.38
CA GLY A 1119 -14.41 -62.86 -1.49
C GLY A 1119 -14.68 -63.93 -0.45
N GLN A 1120 -15.91 -64.02 0.10
CA GLN A 1120 -16.29 -65.09 1.01
C GLN A 1120 -16.47 -66.42 0.27
N GLU A 1121 -17.01 -66.40 -0.94
CA GLU A 1121 -17.07 -67.57 -1.83
C GLU A 1121 -15.69 -68.08 -2.21
N LYS A 1122 -14.76 -67.17 -2.48
CA LYS A 1122 -13.36 -67.50 -2.74
C LYS A 1122 -12.65 -68.13 -1.53
N ILE A 1123 -13.10 -67.81 -0.31
CA ILE A 1123 -12.65 -68.46 0.94
C ILE A 1123 -13.31 -69.85 1.09
N ASP A 1124 -14.61 -69.96 0.81
CA ASP A 1124 -15.38 -71.20 0.93
C ASP A 1124 -15.11 -72.21 -0.20
N GLY A 1125 -14.53 -71.74 -1.31
CA GLY A 1125 -14.21 -72.53 -2.50
C GLY A 1125 -15.38 -72.74 -3.45
N THR A 1126 -16.37 -71.86 -3.41
CA THR A 1126 -17.53 -71.82 -4.30
C THR A 1126 -17.27 -70.90 -5.50
N ASN A 1127 -18.29 -70.50 -6.28
CA ASN A 1127 -18.10 -69.87 -7.58
C ASN A 1127 -19.01 -68.64 -7.78
N PRO A 1128 -18.47 -67.41 -7.63
CA PRO A 1128 -19.24 -66.15 -7.58
C PRO A 1128 -19.83 -65.66 -8.91
N LEU A 1129 -20.07 -66.59 -9.82
CA LEU A 1129 -20.71 -66.39 -11.12
C LEU A 1129 -21.84 -67.42 -11.34
N VAL A 1130 -22.20 -68.21 -10.32
CA VAL A 1130 -23.11 -69.35 -10.36
C VAL A 1130 -24.02 -69.35 -9.11
N PRO A 1131 -25.20 -68.69 -9.16
CA PRO A 1131 -26.02 -68.37 -7.97
C PRO A 1131 -26.67 -69.56 -7.23
N CYS A 1132 -26.24 -70.79 -7.52
CA CYS A 1132 -26.66 -72.03 -6.87
C CYS A 1132 -25.48 -72.85 -6.33
N ASP A 1133 -24.26 -72.31 -6.42
CA ASP A 1133 -23.03 -72.93 -5.93
C ASP A 1133 -22.53 -72.09 -4.76
N PHE A 1134 -23.14 -72.23 -3.57
CA PHE A 1134 -22.84 -71.39 -2.40
C PHE A 1134 -22.95 -72.14 -1.07
N VAL A 1135 -22.39 -71.55 -0.01
CA VAL A 1135 -22.55 -72.03 1.36
C VAL A 1135 -23.68 -71.26 2.06
N GLN A 1136 -24.81 -71.92 2.32
CA GLN A 1136 -25.98 -71.29 2.95
C GLN A 1136 -25.69 -70.60 4.30
N ALA A 1137 -24.66 -71.02 5.04
CA ALA A 1137 -24.24 -70.39 6.28
C ALA A 1137 -23.46 -69.07 6.09
N SER A 1138 -22.98 -68.81 4.87
CA SER A 1138 -22.20 -67.64 4.48
C SER A 1138 -23.06 -66.54 3.82
N GLN A 1139 -24.34 -66.84 3.53
CA GLN A 1139 -25.30 -65.85 3.02
C GLN A 1139 -25.56 -64.77 4.07
N THR A 1140 -24.91 -63.62 3.91
CA THR A 1140 -24.95 -62.48 4.84
C THR A 1140 -25.53 -61.22 4.21
N LEU A 1141 -25.50 -61.12 2.88
CA LEU A 1141 -26.12 -60.05 2.11
C LEU A 1141 -27.54 -60.40 1.66
N ALA A 1142 -28.24 -59.40 1.11
CA ALA A 1142 -29.63 -59.54 0.67
C ALA A 1142 -29.69 -60.08 -0.77
N THR A 1143 -29.97 -61.38 -0.91
CA THR A 1143 -30.21 -62.07 -2.19
C THR A 1143 -30.94 -61.23 -3.26
N SER A 1144 -30.50 -61.31 -4.50
CA SER A 1144 -31.08 -60.63 -5.64
C SER A 1144 -32.50 -61.10 -5.99
N ALA A 1145 -33.21 -60.30 -6.78
CA ALA A 1145 -34.51 -60.69 -7.33
C ALA A 1145 -34.40 -61.81 -8.38
N ALA A 1146 -33.24 -61.97 -9.02
CA ALA A 1146 -32.98 -63.06 -9.97
C ALA A 1146 -32.82 -64.38 -9.23
N TRP A 1147 -31.96 -64.42 -8.20
CA TRP A 1147 -31.74 -65.58 -7.34
C TRP A 1147 -33.03 -66.10 -6.71
N LYS A 1148 -33.88 -65.19 -6.22
CA LYS A 1148 -35.19 -65.51 -5.63
C LYS A 1148 -36.14 -66.32 -6.55
N LEU A 1149 -35.94 -66.24 -7.87
CA LEU A 1149 -36.74 -66.94 -8.89
C LEU A 1149 -36.09 -68.24 -9.41
N LEU A 1150 -34.88 -68.56 -8.97
CA LEU A 1150 -34.22 -69.84 -9.27
C LEU A 1150 -34.83 -70.97 -8.43
N ASP A 1151 -34.54 -72.19 -8.87
CA ASP A 1151 -34.85 -73.49 -8.25
C ASP A 1151 -33.52 -74.25 -8.26
N CYS A 1152 -32.71 -74.06 -7.22
CA CYS A 1152 -31.29 -74.42 -7.24
C CYS A 1152 -31.02 -75.92 -7.08
N ASP A 1153 -31.85 -76.64 -6.32
CA ASP A 1153 -31.74 -78.09 -6.18
C ASP A 1153 -32.62 -78.88 -7.17
N GLY A 1154 -33.52 -78.19 -7.89
CA GLY A 1154 -34.34 -78.74 -8.95
C GLY A 1154 -35.55 -79.52 -8.46
N ASP A 1155 -36.11 -79.22 -7.29
CA ASP A 1155 -37.32 -79.87 -6.78
C ASP A 1155 -38.65 -79.26 -7.29
N GLY A 1156 -38.61 -78.10 -7.95
CA GLY A 1156 -39.78 -77.39 -8.48
C GLY A 1156 -40.37 -76.32 -7.56
N VAL A 1157 -39.81 -76.07 -6.39
CA VAL A 1157 -40.03 -74.87 -5.56
C VAL A 1157 -38.94 -73.84 -5.91
N THR A 1158 -39.22 -72.53 -5.80
CA THR A 1158 -38.19 -71.51 -5.99
C THR A 1158 -37.54 -71.11 -4.67
N ASN A 1159 -36.28 -70.68 -4.71
CA ASN A 1159 -35.49 -70.30 -3.54
C ASN A 1159 -36.24 -69.32 -2.60
N GLN A 1160 -36.97 -68.34 -3.15
CA GLN A 1160 -37.81 -67.42 -2.37
C GLN A 1160 -38.96 -68.13 -1.63
N GLN A 1161 -39.63 -69.06 -2.30
CA GLN A 1161 -40.77 -69.78 -1.75
C GLN A 1161 -40.32 -70.76 -0.67
N GLU A 1162 -39.14 -71.34 -0.79
CA GLU A 1162 -38.51 -72.16 0.25
C GLU A 1162 -38.12 -71.36 1.49
N ILE A 1163 -37.54 -70.16 1.32
CA ILE A 1163 -37.29 -69.24 2.45
C ILE A 1163 -38.59 -68.92 3.20
N LEU A 1164 -39.67 -68.64 2.47
CA LEU A 1164 -41.01 -68.43 3.05
C LEU A 1164 -41.55 -69.70 3.73
N ASP A 1165 -41.20 -70.87 3.22
CA ASP A 1165 -41.65 -72.14 3.74
C ASP A 1165 -40.78 -72.71 4.89
N GLY A 1166 -39.59 -72.15 5.10
CA GLY A 1166 -38.61 -72.62 6.08
C GLY A 1166 -37.86 -73.88 5.62
N THR A 1167 -37.67 -74.03 4.31
CA THR A 1167 -36.98 -75.16 3.68
C THR A 1167 -35.64 -74.73 3.04
N ASN A 1168 -34.91 -75.62 2.35
CA ASN A 1168 -33.48 -75.40 2.05
C ASN A 1168 -33.21 -75.45 0.54
N PRO A 1169 -32.90 -74.31 -0.10
CA PRO A 1169 -32.71 -74.20 -1.55
C PRO A 1169 -31.60 -75.02 -2.21
N LEU A 1170 -30.78 -75.72 -1.42
CA LEU A 1170 -29.71 -76.59 -1.90
C LEU A 1170 -29.97 -78.07 -1.58
N ASN A 1171 -31.17 -78.44 -1.13
CA ASN A 1171 -31.50 -79.81 -0.71
C ASN A 1171 -32.87 -80.25 -1.18
N SER A 1172 -32.88 -80.92 -2.35
CA SER A 1172 -34.07 -81.37 -3.10
C SER A 1172 -35.07 -82.30 -2.37
N CYS A 1173 -34.80 -82.66 -1.11
CA CYS A 1173 -35.71 -83.38 -0.22
C CYS A 1173 -36.24 -82.53 0.94
N SER A 1174 -35.97 -81.22 0.92
CA SER A 1174 -36.36 -80.24 1.92
C SER A 1174 -37.29 -79.24 1.27
N PHE A 1175 -38.57 -79.60 1.13
CA PHE A 1175 -39.56 -78.78 0.41
C PHE A 1175 -40.98 -78.94 0.94
N LYS A 1176 -41.92 -78.19 0.39
CA LYS A 1176 -43.36 -78.41 0.58
C LYS A 1176 -44.02 -78.74 -0.75
N LEU A 1177 -44.64 -79.93 -0.82
CA LEU A 1177 -45.31 -80.40 -2.04
C LEU A 1177 -46.41 -79.45 -2.56
N SER A 1178 -47.04 -78.67 -1.66
CA SER A 1178 -48.00 -77.61 -2.02
C SER A 1178 -47.40 -76.41 -2.75
N SER A 1179 -46.07 -76.25 -2.67
CA SER A 1179 -45.33 -75.08 -3.13
C SER A 1179 -44.56 -75.35 -4.43
N GLN A 1180 -44.58 -76.59 -4.95
CA GLN A 1180 -44.00 -76.95 -6.25
C GLN A 1180 -44.77 -76.30 -7.40
N THR A 1181 -44.36 -75.10 -7.79
CA THR A 1181 -44.97 -74.31 -8.88
C THR A 1181 -44.17 -74.36 -10.18
N VAL A 1182 -42.91 -74.80 -10.13
CA VAL A 1182 -42.02 -75.04 -11.27
C VAL A 1182 -42.01 -76.55 -11.59
N LEU A 1183 -41.52 -76.94 -12.78
CA LEU A 1183 -41.39 -78.35 -13.16
C LEU A 1183 -40.12 -78.94 -12.52
N PRO A 1184 -40.22 -79.96 -11.64
CA PRO A 1184 -39.05 -80.55 -10.99
C PRO A 1184 -38.09 -81.20 -12.00
N SER A 1185 -36.82 -81.17 -11.67
CA SER A 1185 -35.71 -81.71 -12.46
C SER A 1185 -35.80 -83.24 -12.64
N THR A 1186 -35.12 -83.76 -13.65
CA THR A 1186 -34.95 -85.21 -13.81
C THR A 1186 -34.10 -85.83 -12.70
N SER A 1187 -33.31 -85.04 -11.96
CA SER A 1187 -32.58 -85.51 -10.78
C SER A 1187 -33.58 -85.81 -9.66
N TRP A 1188 -34.36 -84.81 -9.25
CA TRP A 1188 -35.40 -84.93 -8.22
C TRP A 1188 -36.38 -86.08 -8.49
N ASN A 1189 -36.86 -86.23 -9.73
CA ASN A 1189 -37.80 -87.30 -10.09
C ASN A 1189 -37.24 -88.73 -9.91
N ASN A 1190 -35.92 -88.89 -9.86
CA ASN A 1190 -35.23 -90.17 -9.64
C ASN A 1190 -34.75 -90.35 -8.18
N THR A 1191 -34.79 -89.31 -7.36
CA THR A 1191 -34.54 -89.38 -5.91
C THR A 1191 -35.70 -90.10 -5.22
N ASP A 1192 -35.41 -90.66 -4.04
CA ASP A 1192 -36.34 -91.24 -3.07
C ASP A 1192 -36.08 -90.43 -1.78
N CYS A 1193 -36.96 -89.47 -1.49
CA CYS A 1193 -36.68 -88.43 -0.48
C CYS A 1193 -37.08 -88.83 0.95
N ASP A 1194 -38.11 -89.65 1.12
CA ASP A 1194 -38.51 -90.16 2.45
C ASP A 1194 -37.93 -91.55 2.77
N GLY A 1195 -37.36 -92.21 1.77
CA GLY A 1195 -36.64 -93.48 1.91
C GLY A 1195 -37.58 -94.68 1.93
N ASP A 1196 -38.73 -94.64 1.26
CA ASP A 1196 -39.67 -95.75 1.15
C ASP A 1196 -39.34 -96.73 0.01
N GLY A 1197 -38.37 -96.42 -0.85
CA GLY A 1197 -37.95 -97.22 -2.01
C GLY A 1197 -38.75 -96.98 -3.29
N VAL A 1198 -39.66 -96.00 -3.33
CA VAL A 1198 -40.32 -95.44 -4.51
C VAL A 1198 -39.60 -94.13 -4.89
N THR A 1199 -39.58 -93.74 -6.17
CA THR A 1199 -38.99 -92.44 -6.55
C THR A 1199 -40.04 -91.33 -6.56
N ASN A 1200 -39.63 -90.11 -6.21
CA ASN A 1200 -40.49 -88.93 -6.17
C ASN A 1200 -41.34 -88.73 -7.44
N GLY A 1201 -40.76 -89.02 -8.62
CA GLY A 1201 -41.46 -88.92 -9.90
C GLY A 1201 -42.49 -90.04 -10.16
N THR A 1202 -42.25 -91.23 -9.60
CA THR A 1202 -43.23 -92.32 -9.59
C THR A 1202 -44.39 -91.96 -8.67
N GLU A 1203 -44.10 -91.48 -7.47
CA GLU A 1203 -45.12 -91.09 -6.51
C GLU A 1203 -46.00 -89.94 -7.00
N LYS A 1204 -45.40 -88.91 -7.60
CA LYS A 1204 -46.11 -87.80 -8.23
C LYS A 1204 -47.01 -88.25 -9.39
N THR A 1205 -46.71 -89.40 -10.00
CA THR A 1205 -47.54 -90.02 -11.05
C THR A 1205 -48.73 -90.79 -10.45
N ASP A 1206 -48.51 -91.51 -9.35
CA ASP A 1206 -49.51 -92.38 -8.72
C ASP A 1206 -50.36 -91.69 -7.63
N GLY A 1207 -49.99 -90.48 -7.22
CA GLY A 1207 -50.71 -89.64 -6.25
C GLY A 1207 -50.29 -89.85 -4.79
N THR A 1208 -49.09 -90.38 -4.56
CA THR A 1208 -48.45 -90.54 -3.25
C THR A 1208 -47.57 -89.31 -2.90
N ASN A 1209 -46.97 -89.28 -1.71
CA ASN A 1209 -46.36 -88.06 -1.14
C ASN A 1209 -44.85 -88.27 -0.87
N PRO A 1210 -43.94 -87.67 -1.67
CA PRO A 1210 -42.48 -87.92 -1.59
C PRO A 1210 -41.74 -87.46 -0.34
N LEU A 1211 -42.47 -87.17 0.74
CA LEU A 1211 -41.97 -86.70 2.03
C LEU A 1211 -42.65 -87.43 3.21
N ASP A 1212 -43.48 -88.45 2.94
CA ASP A 1212 -44.18 -89.25 3.93
C ASP A 1212 -44.09 -90.73 3.54
N TYR A 1213 -43.09 -91.40 4.11
CA TYR A 1213 -42.73 -92.78 3.81
C TYR A 1213 -43.85 -93.81 4.13
N CYS A 1214 -44.96 -93.39 4.73
CA CYS A 1214 -46.17 -94.21 4.91
C CYS A 1214 -47.25 -93.99 3.86
N SER A 1215 -47.09 -93.00 2.99
CA SER A 1215 -48.00 -92.65 1.91
C SER A 1215 -47.47 -93.23 0.59
N LEU A 1216 -47.45 -94.57 0.44
CA LEU A 1216 -46.90 -95.25 -0.74
C LEU A 1216 -47.84 -96.26 -1.40
N ILE A 1217 -47.49 -96.69 -2.63
CA ILE A 1217 -48.02 -97.90 -3.26
C ILE A 1217 -46.93 -98.97 -3.25
N ILE A 1218 -47.05 -99.96 -2.36
CA ILE A 1218 -46.01 -100.98 -2.13
C ILE A 1218 -45.57 -101.73 -3.39
N THR A 1219 -46.45 -101.91 -4.39
CA THR A 1219 -46.11 -102.57 -5.66
C THR A 1219 -45.19 -101.76 -6.57
N HIS A 1220 -44.95 -100.48 -6.26
CA HIS A 1220 -44.08 -99.57 -7.01
C HIS A 1220 -42.74 -99.29 -6.31
N GLN A 1221 -42.50 -99.91 -5.14
CA GLN A 1221 -41.19 -99.94 -4.48
C GLN A 1221 -40.19 -100.67 -5.39
N THR A 1222 -39.24 -99.92 -5.97
CA THR A 1222 -38.26 -100.41 -6.96
C THR A 1222 -36.81 -100.17 -6.55
N LEU A 1223 -36.58 -99.27 -5.61
CA LEU A 1223 -35.33 -99.08 -4.88
C LEU A 1223 -35.36 -99.84 -3.55
N ALA A 1224 -34.24 -99.86 -2.84
CA ALA A 1224 -34.15 -100.51 -1.53
C ALA A 1224 -34.57 -99.52 -0.43
N PRO A 1225 -35.66 -99.78 0.33
CA PRO A 1225 -36.14 -98.86 1.36
C PRO A 1225 -35.13 -98.64 2.49
N SER A 1226 -35.19 -97.44 3.07
CA SER A 1226 -34.34 -96.96 4.15
C SER A 1226 -34.53 -97.75 5.46
N ALA A 1227 -33.56 -97.64 6.37
CA ALA A 1227 -33.68 -98.18 7.72
C ALA A 1227 -34.84 -97.53 8.52
N SER A 1228 -35.19 -96.28 8.19
CA SER A 1228 -36.31 -95.54 8.80
C SER A 1228 -37.64 -96.17 8.41
N TRP A 1229 -37.90 -96.35 7.11
CA TRP A 1229 -39.11 -97.02 6.60
C TRP A 1229 -39.25 -98.44 7.16
N ASN A 1230 -38.17 -99.22 7.13
CA ASN A 1230 -38.17 -100.59 7.67
C ASN A 1230 -38.50 -100.66 9.19
N SER A 1231 -38.31 -99.55 9.91
CA SER A 1231 -38.56 -99.43 11.36
C SER A 1231 -39.90 -98.77 11.71
N ALA A 1232 -40.63 -98.27 10.71
CA ALA A 1232 -41.95 -97.68 10.88
C ALA A 1232 -43.06 -98.74 10.88
N ASP A 1233 -44.24 -98.35 11.36
CA ASP A 1233 -45.49 -99.12 11.37
C ASP A 1233 -46.55 -98.22 10.70
N CYS A 1234 -46.70 -98.37 9.37
CA CYS A 1234 -47.45 -97.42 8.55
C CYS A 1234 -48.96 -97.67 8.53
N ASP A 1235 -49.40 -98.92 8.62
CA ASP A 1235 -50.82 -99.28 8.71
C ASP A 1235 -51.36 -99.27 10.16
N LYS A 1236 -50.46 -99.22 11.15
CA LYS A 1236 -50.72 -99.12 12.60
C LYS A 1236 -51.29 -100.41 13.19
N ASP A 1237 -50.91 -101.56 12.63
CA ASP A 1237 -51.27 -102.88 13.13
C ASP A 1237 -50.38 -103.34 14.32
N GLY A 1238 -49.22 -102.70 14.49
CA GLY A 1238 -48.24 -102.98 15.55
C GLY A 1238 -47.00 -103.75 15.10
N ASN A 1239 -46.84 -104.05 13.81
CA ASN A 1239 -45.63 -104.63 13.23
C ASN A 1239 -44.83 -103.58 12.45
N ASN A 1240 -43.50 -103.69 12.46
CA ASN A 1240 -42.67 -102.81 11.64
C ASN A 1240 -42.66 -103.29 10.18
N ASN A 1241 -42.74 -102.38 9.21
CA ASN A 1241 -42.81 -102.65 7.76
C ASN A 1241 -41.76 -103.67 7.27
N GLY A 1242 -40.50 -103.59 7.75
CA GLY A 1242 -39.43 -104.52 7.37
C GLY A 1242 -39.57 -105.96 7.92
N SER A 1243 -40.63 -106.21 8.68
CA SER A 1243 -40.93 -107.46 9.39
C SER A 1243 -42.38 -107.94 9.25
N ASP A 1244 -43.26 -107.09 8.69
CA ASP A 1244 -44.67 -107.38 8.47
C ASP A 1244 -44.85 -108.39 7.30
N PRO A 1245 -45.50 -109.55 7.53
CA PRO A 1245 -45.80 -110.51 6.48
C PRO A 1245 -47.07 -110.18 5.66
N ILE A 1246 -47.74 -109.05 5.88
CA ILE A 1246 -48.98 -108.63 5.20
C ILE A 1246 -48.83 -107.25 4.53
N HIS A 1247 -47.99 -107.18 3.49
CA HIS A 1247 -47.98 -106.11 2.49
C HIS A 1247 -47.98 -106.71 1.07
#